data_AF-A0A1B7HTP9-F1
#
_entry.id   AF-A0A1B7HTP9-F1
#
_cell.length_a   1.000
_cell.length_b   1.000
_cell.length_c   1.000
_cell.angle_alpha   90.00
_cell.angle_beta   90.00
_cell.angle_gamma   90.00
#
_symmetry.space_group_name_H-M   'P 1'
#
loop_
_entity.id
_entity.type
_entity.pdbx_description
1 polymer ?
#
loop_
_entity_poly.entity_id
_entity_poly.type
_entity_poly.pdbx_seq_one_letter_code
_entity_poly.pdbx_strand_id
1 'polypeptide(L)'
;MFDMNALLANAAGVTQSDSRPTKTLDSFPLLPQKSKKRLDVSSQLHLDIGFDTEYVYNPQTKQNDILSYQSYVVLPDGTGVPGILYPASAHKKDRLSLKNFLAKTLTPLLKNEQINEWPGSITLYAHFLRADVASFSDFWSDHKILLKGIRSTVSSFKNRYGIDFDEVENRREKNSLITFDKRTSPPRCSNVTFIDTLLITPGGMGLSECGELLGLPKLTIPAPYSISDMRHYLKGDRRGFEAYALRDAEIAVRYALQVKSFCAESLMITRVPATIGGIGVSRFLKTINESGISSEICMGTRTVTKQCWNPETQGFRTVKTRQSIPARELYETFPINCYHGGRNECYMMGITPEREWYDYDLAGAYTTGLLDILQPDYDNIFHSRNPEDYCGHVMGFALVSFQFPDSVRFPCLPVRTEQFGLFFPLAGESWATAPEIALALSLGAEITIQQGIIVPWHLYESGDVTNSREQECSVFLPFVQQVRENRNRHAKGSLEEKFWKEIGNSLYGKLAQGLHAKTAFDTARGLNSPLPPSSVTQPFFAAHVTGFVRAVVGELMNALPPNAIVVSVTTDGFLTDVSLENIDMSGPLSSRFQALCDIADPGSSMLTCKHQVRQLVAMKTRGQLTYKESEGFPIVHARAGVKPPADIPRDDYNRYMVNLYMNRAPGQKLRRGSLISTRDMWLNESDLVAVESEIRLNLEFDFKRQLITPTMNEGHLLMHSRPWDDMSKALKQRQLFDDWRQTHALKDEADWDDWCDFLYCRNVYTPLKLKVGQNRSDDVLVRLFLRALAQHQWGLTPDDKKRQTSTEVAAWLVAAGYSVTACDVKNAGRAKLPPIIFGSLTSRMNRLMDLIKPVYPGFALPSAVL
;
A
#
# COMPACT_ATOMS: atom_id res chain seq x y z
N MET A 1 21.65 49.69 -44.51
CA MET A 1 21.83 48.34 -43.92
C MET A 1 20.58 47.58 -44.29
N PHE A 2 20.68 46.78 -45.35
CA PHE A 2 19.55 46.07 -45.96
C PHE A 2 19.27 44.81 -45.15
N ASP A 3 18.03 44.62 -44.71
CA ASP A 3 17.59 43.36 -44.10
C ASP A 3 16.75 42.55 -45.09
N MET A 4 17.07 41.27 -45.12
CA MET A 4 17.17 40.39 -46.26
C MET A 4 16.05 39.35 -46.17
N ASN A 5 14.81 39.80 -46.04
CA ASN A 5 13.62 38.94 -45.94
C ASN A 5 12.60 39.16 -47.07
N ALA A 6 12.96 39.96 -48.09
CA ALA A 6 12.11 40.24 -49.26
C ALA A 6 12.50 39.45 -50.53
N LEU A 7 13.39 38.46 -50.43
CA LEU A 7 13.83 37.64 -51.55
C LEU A 7 13.97 36.20 -51.05
N LEU A 8 12.88 35.42 -51.13
CA LEU A 8 12.86 33.98 -51.43
C LEU A 8 11.45 33.40 -51.22
N ALA A 9 10.44 34.09 -51.75
CA ALA A 9 9.15 33.50 -52.07
C ALA A 9 8.78 33.94 -53.49
N ASN A 10 9.25 33.20 -54.51
CA ASN A 10 8.56 33.00 -55.79
C ASN A 10 9.40 32.17 -56.76
N ALA A 11 9.13 30.86 -56.77
CA ALA A 11 9.25 30.03 -57.96
C ALA A 11 8.01 29.13 -58.04
N ALA A 12 7.04 29.59 -58.86
CA ALA A 12 6.00 28.86 -59.60
C ALA A 12 5.17 27.76 -58.88
N GLY A 13 3.84 27.79 -58.81
CA GLY A 13 2.82 28.57 -59.51
C GLY A 13 1.47 27.84 -59.38
N VAL A 14 0.41 28.45 -59.94
CA VAL A 14 -0.96 27.92 -60.19
C VAL A 14 -2.11 28.48 -59.30
N THR A 15 -2.61 29.64 -59.76
CA THR A 15 -4.01 30.11 -59.99
C THR A 15 -5.11 30.16 -58.92
N GLN A 16 -5.76 31.35 -58.90
CA GLN A 16 -6.99 31.91 -58.28
C GLN A 16 -8.21 30.95 -58.11
N SER A 17 -9.23 31.19 -57.26
CA SER A 17 -9.95 32.45 -56.95
C SER A 17 -10.77 32.43 -55.64
N ASP A 18 -11.30 33.61 -55.31
CA ASP A 18 -12.42 33.97 -54.42
C ASP A 18 -12.10 34.49 -53.00
N SER A 19 -12.26 35.81 -52.91
CA SER A 19 -12.10 36.71 -51.79
C SER A 19 -13.18 36.54 -50.71
N ARG A 20 -12.76 36.51 -49.45
CA ARG A 20 -13.60 36.88 -48.30
C ARG A 20 -12.87 37.95 -47.48
N PRO A 21 -13.57 38.98 -46.98
CA PRO A 21 -12.94 40.15 -46.39
C PRO A 21 -12.32 39.83 -45.03
N THR A 22 -11.22 40.50 -44.74
CA THR A 22 -10.54 40.50 -43.44
C THR A 22 -11.48 41.10 -42.39
N LYS A 23 -11.85 40.30 -41.39
CA LYS A 23 -12.69 40.76 -40.27
C LYS A 23 -11.87 41.66 -39.34
N THR A 24 -12.23 42.94 -39.25
CA THR A 24 -11.76 43.86 -38.21
C THR A 24 -12.59 43.69 -36.92
N LEU A 25 -12.08 44.24 -35.81
CA LEU A 25 -12.64 44.11 -34.44
C LEU A 25 -14.11 44.57 -34.29
N ASP A 26 -14.69 45.26 -35.27
CA ASP A 26 -16.07 45.74 -35.27
C ASP A 26 -17.11 44.72 -35.81
N SER A 27 -16.69 43.49 -36.10
CA SER A 27 -17.58 42.44 -36.66
C SER A 27 -18.20 41.48 -35.64
N PHE A 28 -18.15 41.82 -34.35
CA PHE A 28 -18.84 41.09 -33.28
C PHE A 28 -20.18 41.77 -32.94
N PRO A 29 -21.33 41.09 -33.09
CA PRO A 29 -22.60 41.64 -32.60
C PRO A 29 -22.57 41.78 -31.07
N LEU A 30 -22.85 42.99 -30.56
CA LEU A 30 -22.97 43.37 -29.15
C LEU A 30 -24.26 42.86 -28.46
N LEU A 31 -24.86 41.78 -28.97
CA LEU A 31 -25.98 41.11 -28.32
C LEU A 31 -25.70 39.60 -28.28
N PRO A 32 -25.65 38.98 -27.08
CA PRO A 32 -25.38 37.56 -26.98
C PRO A 32 -26.49 36.75 -27.67
N GLN A 33 -26.09 35.81 -28.53
CA GLN A 33 -27.00 34.77 -29.00
C GLN A 33 -27.56 34.04 -27.77
N LYS A 34 -28.89 33.95 -27.70
CA LYS A 34 -29.63 33.20 -26.67
C LYS A 34 -28.93 31.86 -26.41
N SER A 35 -28.66 31.59 -25.14
CA SER A 35 -28.09 30.32 -24.66
C SER A 35 -28.83 29.14 -25.29
N LYS A 36 -28.07 28.15 -25.77
CA LYS A 36 -28.64 26.86 -26.16
C LYS A 36 -29.43 26.34 -24.95
N LYS A 37 -30.76 26.21 -25.10
CA LYS A 37 -31.64 25.61 -24.09
C LYS A 37 -30.97 24.35 -23.55
N ARG A 38 -30.72 24.32 -22.23
CA ARG A 38 -30.32 23.12 -21.50
C ARG A 38 -31.37 22.06 -21.83
N LEU A 39 -30.95 20.91 -22.36
CA LEU A 39 -31.87 19.79 -22.57
C LEU A 39 -32.23 19.24 -21.20
N ASP A 40 -33.50 19.37 -20.80
CA ASP A 40 -34.01 18.73 -19.58
C ASP A 40 -34.08 17.21 -19.76
N VAL A 41 -33.95 16.48 -18.65
CA VAL A 41 -34.14 15.01 -18.63
C VAL A 41 -35.56 14.65 -19.04
N SER A 42 -35.77 13.47 -19.63
CA SER A 42 -37.07 13.08 -20.17
C SER A 42 -38.20 12.95 -19.15
N SER A 43 -37.88 12.61 -17.90
CA SER A 43 -38.86 12.36 -16.85
C SER A 43 -38.22 12.34 -15.46
N GLN A 44 -39.02 12.08 -14.43
CA GLN A 44 -38.52 11.80 -13.08
C GLN A 44 -38.22 10.31 -12.84
N LEU A 45 -38.64 9.42 -13.75
CA LEU A 45 -38.37 7.98 -13.63
C LEU A 45 -36.86 7.69 -13.52
N HIS A 46 -36.52 6.92 -12.49
CA HIS A 46 -35.19 6.37 -12.25
C HIS A 46 -35.19 4.86 -12.51
N LEU A 47 -34.13 4.36 -13.13
CA LEU A 47 -33.91 2.90 -13.25
C LEU A 47 -32.51 2.53 -12.77
N ASP A 48 -32.44 1.44 -12.02
CA ASP A 48 -31.22 0.79 -11.58
C ASP A 48 -30.95 -0.42 -12.49
N ILE A 49 -29.77 -0.47 -13.11
CA ILE A 49 -29.44 -1.48 -14.13
C ILE A 49 -28.12 -2.14 -13.78
N GLY A 50 -28.15 -3.46 -13.59
CA GLY A 50 -26.96 -4.30 -13.53
C GLY A 50 -26.38 -4.48 -14.92
N PHE A 51 -25.07 -4.42 -15.05
CA PHE A 51 -24.35 -4.47 -16.31
C PHE A 51 -23.11 -5.35 -16.17
N ASP A 52 -22.93 -6.21 -17.16
CA ASP A 52 -21.78 -7.10 -17.28
C ASP A 52 -21.47 -7.35 -18.76
N THR A 53 -20.26 -7.85 -19.05
CA THR A 53 -19.87 -8.27 -20.40
C THR A 53 -19.09 -9.58 -20.40
N GLU A 54 -19.42 -10.45 -21.35
CA GLU A 54 -18.65 -11.68 -21.58
C GLU A 54 -17.75 -11.53 -22.79
N TYR A 55 -16.49 -11.92 -22.66
CA TYR A 55 -15.48 -11.75 -23.71
C TYR A 55 -14.42 -12.85 -23.68
N VAL A 56 -13.69 -12.97 -24.79
CA VAL A 56 -12.50 -13.82 -24.89
C VAL A 56 -11.34 -12.98 -25.40
N TYR A 57 -10.18 -13.11 -24.76
CA TYR A 57 -8.96 -12.45 -25.22
C TYR A 57 -8.52 -13.02 -26.58
N ASN A 58 -8.22 -12.13 -27.52
CA ASN A 58 -7.73 -12.45 -28.85
C ASN A 58 -6.22 -12.14 -28.95
N PRO A 59 -5.34 -13.16 -28.95
CA PRO A 59 -3.90 -12.95 -28.99
C PRO A 59 -3.40 -12.23 -30.24
N GLN A 60 -4.10 -12.38 -31.37
CA GLN A 60 -3.71 -11.78 -32.65
C GLN A 60 -3.96 -10.27 -32.66
N THR A 61 -5.11 -9.84 -32.16
CA THR A 61 -5.47 -8.41 -32.10
C THR A 61 -5.02 -7.72 -30.80
N LYS A 62 -4.63 -8.52 -29.79
CA LYS A 62 -4.34 -8.09 -28.41
C LYS A 62 -5.51 -7.34 -27.76
N GLN A 63 -6.73 -7.71 -28.13
CA GLN A 63 -7.98 -7.09 -27.66
C GLN A 63 -8.97 -8.17 -27.21
N ASN A 64 -10.05 -7.75 -26.56
CA ASN A 64 -11.12 -8.65 -26.17
C ASN A 64 -12.18 -8.74 -27.29
N ASP A 65 -12.46 -9.97 -27.71
CA ASP A 65 -13.60 -10.27 -28.56
C ASP A 65 -14.85 -10.35 -27.67
N ILE A 66 -15.69 -9.31 -27.72
CA ILE A 66 -16.91 -9.23 -26.90
C ILE A 66 -17.94 -10.21 -27.46
N LEU A 67 -18.44 -11.09 -26.62
CA LEU A 67 -19.39 -12.14 -26.98
C LEU A 67 -20.83 -11.71 -26.70
N SER A 68 -21.06 -11.01 -25.59
CA SER A 68 -22.39 -10.51 -25.22
C SER A 68 -22.31 -9.39 -24.18
N TYR A 69 -23.40 -8.62 -24.10
CA TYR A 69 -23.65 -7.59 -23.10
C TYR A 69 -24.90 -7.95 -22.32
N GLN A 70 -24.81 -7.97 -21.00
CA GLN A 70 -25.90 -8.33 -20.11
C GLN A 70 -26.46 -7.10 -19.41
N SER A 71 -27.76 -7.07 -19.26
CA SER A 71 -28.47 -6.09 -18.45
C SER A 71 -29.44 -6.78 -17.51
N TYR A 72 -29.57 -6.25 -16.29
CA TYR A 72 -30.63 -6.62 -15.37
C TYR A 72 -31.28 -5.34 -14.84
N VAL A 73 -32.45 -4.99 -15.39
CA VAL A 73 -33.15 -3.76 -15.04
C VAL A 73 -34.05 -4.02 -13.84
N VAL A 74 -33.88 -3.25 -12.77
CA VAL A 74 -34.79 -3.25 -11.63
C VAL A 74 -35.78 -2.10 -11.79
N LEU A 75 -37.06 -2.46 -11.90
CA LEU A 75 -38.17 -1.53 -12.02
C LEU A 75 -38.52 -0.91 -10.65
N PRO A 76 -39.28 0.22 -10.61
CA PRO A 76 -39.63 0.89 -9.35
C PRO A 76 -40.41 0.03 -8.35
N ASP A 77 -41.11 -0.99 -8.82
CA ASP A 77 -41.84 -1.98 -7.99
C ASP A 77 -40.93 -3.11 -7.47
N GLY A 78 -39.63 -3.09 -7.81
CA GLY A 78 -38.65 -4.12 -7.45
C GLY A 78 -38.57 -5.29 -8.44
N THR A 79 -39.40 -5.31 -9.49
CA THR A 79 -39.39 -6.36 -10.50
C THR A 79 -38.10 -6.30 -11.32
N GLY A 80 -37.44 -7.46 -11.47
CA GLY A 80 -36.22 -7.60 -12.27
C GLY A 80 -36.51 -8.05 -13.69
N VAL A 81 -35.97 -7.34 -14.69
CA VAL A 81 -36.09 -7.70 -16.11
C VAL A 81 -34.71 -7.98 -16.69
N PRO A 82 -34.38 -9.27 -16.99
CA PRO A 82 -33.10 -9.63 -17.59
C PRO A 82 -33.07 -9.31 -19.08
N GLY A 83 -31.89 -8.98 -19.59
CA GLY A 83 -31.63 -8.73 -21.00
C GLY A 83 -30.23 -9.16 -21.40
N ILE A 84 -30.10 -9.75 -22.59
CA ILE A 84 -28.79 -10.07 -23.17
C ILE A 84 -28.75 -9.69 -24.64
N LEU A 85 -27.68 -9.02 -25.04
CA LEU A 85 -27.48 -8.52 -26.40
C LEU A 85 -26.18 -9.09 -26.97
N TYR A 86 -26.26 -9.56 -28.22
CA TYR A 86 -25.12 -10.08 -28.97
C TYR A 86 -24.65 -9.03 -29.98
N PRO A 87 -23.34 -8.73 -30.06
CA PRO A 87 -22.81 -7.92 -31.15
C PRO A 87 -22.94 -8.68 -32.48
N ALA A 88 -22.89 -7.94 -33.60
CA ALA A 88 -23.03 -8.56 -34.93
C ALA A 88 -21.87 -9.50 -35.28
N SER A 89 -20.68 -9.21 -34.73
CA SER A 89 -19.50 -10.08 -34.81
C SER A 89 -18.57 -9.81 -33.63
N ALA A 90 -17.49 -10.59 -33.52
CA ALA A 90 -16.41 -10.38 -32.56
C ALA A 90 -15.51 -9.18 -32.89
N HIS A 91 -15.64 -8.57 -34.08
CA HIS A 91 -14.79 -7.46 -34.48
C HIS A 91 -15.08 -6.19 -33.65
N LYS A 92 -14.02 -5.45 -33.28
CA LYS A 92 -14.12 -4.21 -32.48
C LYS A 92 -15.10 -3.17 -33.04
N LYS A 93 -15.23 -3.07 -34.37
CA LYS A 93 -16.17 -2.16 -35.05
C LYS A 93 -17.65 -2.47 -34.77
N ASP A 94 -17.96 -3.71 -34.40
CA ASP A 94 -19.32 -4.21 -34.17
C ASP A 94 -19.71 -4.20 -32.68
N ARG A 95 -18.81 -3.72 -31.81
CA ARG A 95 -19.12 -3.44 -30.39
C ARG A 95 -20.28 -2.47 -30.29
N LEU A 96 -21.15 -2.67 -29.30
CA LEU A 96 -22.23 -1.72 -29.04
C LEU A 96 -21.64 -0.42 -28.48
N SER A 97 -22.23 0.71 -28.86
CA SER A 97 -22.05 1.94 -28.09
C SER A 97 -22.90 1.89 -26.82
N LEU A 98 -22.51 2.62 -25.78
CA LEU A 98 -23.29 2.74 -24.53
C LEU A 98 -24.74 3.16 -24.83
N LYS A 99 -24.89 4.14 -25.73
CA LYS A 99 -26.19 4.61 -26.19
C LYS A 99 -27.01 3.49 -26.84
N ASN A 100 -26.42 2.69 -27.72
CA ASN A 100 -27.13 1.61 -28.41
C ASN A 100 -27.50 0.47 -27.46
N PHE A 101 -26.62 0.13 -26.52
CA PHE A 101 -26.90 -0.84 -25.47
C PHE A 101 -28.11 -0.44 -24.62
N LEU A 102 -28.12 0.78 -24.09
CA LEU A 102 -29.24 1.31 -23.31
C LEU A 102 -30.52 1.44 -24.15
N ALA A 103 -30.42 1.91 -25.40
CA ALA A 103 -31.59 2.00 -26.28
C ALA A 103 -32.24 0.63 -26.54
N LYS A 104 -31.44 -0.39 -26.80
CA LYS A 104 -31.91 -1.77 -27.01
C LYS A 104 -32.44 -2.42 -25.74
N THR A 105 -31.93 -2.02 -24.57
CA THR A 105 -32.41 -2.49 -23.26
C THR A 105 -33.75 -1.84 -22.88
N LEU A 106 -33.90 -0.52 -23.09
CA LEU A 106 -35.06 0.24 -22.59
C LEU A 106 -36.25 0.27 -23.54
N THR A 107 -36.02 0.20 -24.85
CA THR A 107 -37.11 0.27 -25.85
C THR A 107 -38.13 -0.88 -25.70
N PRO A 108 -37.71 -2.14 -25.45
CA PRO A 108 -38.64 -3.24 -25.18
C PRO A 108 -39.50 -2.99 -23.93
N LEU A 109 -38.91 -2.48 -22.84
CA LEU A 109 -39.65 -2.19 -21.60
C LEU A 109 -40.78 -1.19 -21.84
N LEU A 110 -40.50 -0.15 -22.64
CA LEU A 110 -41.51 0.85 -22.99
C LEU A 110 -42.58 0.30 -23.94
N LYS A 111 -42.20 -0.53 -24.91
CA LYS A 111 -43.14 -1.15 -25.86
C LYS A 111 -44.05 -2.19 -25.21
N ASN A 112 -43.54 -2.89 -24.20
CA ASN A 112 -44.26 -3.91 -23.44
C ASN A 112 -44.99 -3.31 -22.23
N GLU A 113 -45.07 -1.98 -22.12
CA GLU A 113 -45.75 -1.26 -21.03
C GLU A 113 -45.22 -1.62 -19.62
N GLN A 114 -43.97 -2.08 -19.51
CA GLN A 114 -43.30 -2.35 -18.23
C GLN A 114 -42.77 -1.05 -17.58
N ILE A 115 -42.58 -0.01 -18.39
CA ILE A 115 -42.34 1.37 -17.94
C ILE A 115 -43.28 2.30 -18.71
N ASN A 116 -43.77 3.34 -18.04
CA ASN A 116 -44.77 4.25 -18.62
C ASN A 116 -44.13 5.39 -19.43
N GLU A 117 -42.86 5.69 -19.18
CA GLU A 117 -42.14 6.80 -19.79
C GLU A 117 -40.65 6.47 -19.95
N TRP A 118 -39.95 7.26 -20.76
CA TRP A 118 -38.51 7.11 -20.90
C TRP A 118 -37.80 7.61 -19.63
N PRO A 119 -36.86 6.85 -19.03
CA PRO A 119 -36.23 7.22 -17.76
C PRO A 119 -35.39 8.50 -17.91
N GLY A 120 -35.62 9.49 -17.04
CA GLY A 120 -34.79 10.69 -16.98
C GLY A 120 -33.44 10.48 -16.31
N SER A 121 -33.31 9.42 -15.50
CA SER A 121 -32.03 9.05 -14.87
C SER A 121 -31.83 7.54 -14.81
N ILE A 122 -30.59 7.10 -14.98
CA ILE A 122 -30.19 5.70 -15.00
C ILE A 122 -28.93 5.54 -14.15
N THR A 123 -28.91 4.54 -13.28
CA THR A 123 -27.67 4.10 -12.62
C THR A 123 -27.25 2.74 -13.15
N LEU A 124 -26.03 2.65 -13.68
CA LEU A 124 -25.42 1.40 -14.13
C LEU A 124 -24.49 0.85 -13.03
N TYR A 125 -24.72 -0.40 -12.64
CA TYR A 125 -23.92 -1.12 -11.65
C TYR A 125 -23.14 -2.23 -12.33
N ALA A 126 -21.86 -2.28 -12.04
CA ALA A 126 -21.03 -3.44 -12.34
C ALA A 126 -20.17 -3.76 -11.12
N HIS A 127 -19.59 -4.95 -11.09
CA HIS A 127 -18.66 -5.34 -10.06
C HIS A 127 -17.28 -5.46 -10.69
N PHE A 128 -16.41 -4.48 -10.42
CA PHE A 128 -15.17 -4.22 -11.15
C PHE A 128 -15.39 -3.55 -12.52
N LEU A 129 -16.10 -2.42 -12.49
CA LEU A 129 -16.63 -1.67 -13.63
C LEU A 129 -15.63 -1.41 -14.77
N ARG A 130 -14.33 -1.23 -14.47
CA ARG A 130 -13.33 -1.00 -15.53
C ARG A 130 -13.25 -2.16 -16.53
N ALA A 131 -13.63 -3.37 -16.15
CA ALA A 131 -13.68 -4.53 -17.03
C ALA A 131 -14.69 -4.32 -18.15
N ASP A 132 -15.88 -3.84 -17.82
CA ASP A 132 -17.03 -3.85 -18.71
C ASP A 132 -17.19 -2.57 -19.51
N VAL A 133 -16.85 -1.41 -18.94
CA VAL A 133 -17.04 -0.13 -19.64
C VAL A 133 -16.16 0.00 -20.88
N ALA A 134 -14.98 -0.64 -20.88
CA ALA A 134 -14.09 -0.66 -22.03
C ALA A 134 -14.62 -1.52 -23.20
N SER A 135 -15.63 -2.36 -22.96
CA SER A 135 -16.29 -3.15 -23.99
C SER A 135 -17.19 -2.31 -24.91
N PHE A 136 -17.49 -1.05 -24.58
CA PHE A 136 -18.27 -0.17 -25.46
C PHE A 136 -17.41 0.50 -26.53
N SER A 137 -17.93 0.61 -27.76
CA SER A 137 -17.22 1.20 -28.90
C SER A 137 -16.86 2.68 -28.72
N ASP A 138 -17.69 3.42 -27.98
CA ASP A 138 -17.61 4.88 -27.76
C ASP A 138 -17.04 5.24 -26.38
N PHE A 139 -16.59 4.26 -25.58
CA PHE A 139 -16.08 4.51 -24.24
C PHE A 139 -14.87 5.46 -24.26
N TRP A 140 -13.83 5.12 -25.03
CA TRP A 140 -12.59 5.87 -25.08
C TRP A 140 -12.75 7.26 -25.72
N SER A 141 -13.60 7.38 -26.73
CA SER A 141 -13.86 8.66 -27.43
C SER A 141 -14.71 9.62 -26.62
N ASP A 142 -15.75 9.11 -25.94
CA ASP A 142 -16.83 9.96 -25.42
C ASP A 142 -17.03 9.89 -23.91
N HIS A 143 -16.72 8.76 -23.26
CA HIS A 143 -17.13 8.51 -21.87
C HIS A 143 -15.99 8.35 -20.87
N LYS A 144 -14.74 8.16 -21.31
CA LYS A 144 -13.58 7.92 -20.40
C LYS A 144 -13.35 9.04 -19.38
N ILE A 145 -13.76 10.27 -19.71
CA ILE A 145 -13.65 11.46 -18.84
C ILE A 145 -14.76 11.53 -17.77
N LEU A 146 -15.83 10.76 -17.93
CA LEU A 146 -16.96 10.73 -16.99
C LEU A 146 -16.67 9.84 -15.76
N LEU A 147 -15.59 9.05 -15.81
CA LEU A 147 -15.21 8.11 -14.78
C LEU A 147 -13.88 8.52 -14.14
N LYS A 148 -13.80 8.45 -12.81
CA LYS A 148 -12.55 8.70 -12.06
C LYS A 148 -11.95 7.39 -11.56
N GLY A 149 -10.64 7.25 -11.71
CA GLY A 149 -9.88 6.11 -11.19
C GLY A 149 -9.80 6.11 -9.66
N ILE A 150 -10.09 4.95 -9.06
CA ILE A 150 -9.95 4.73 -7.61
C ILE A 150 -9.69 3.25 -7.32
N ARG A 151 -8.77 2.94 -6.39
CA ARG A 151 -8.43 1.55 -5.96
C ARG A 151 -8.33 0.55 -7.14
N SER A 152 -7.64 0.93 -8.21
CA SER A 152 -7.45 0.12 -9.44
C SER A 152 -8.70 -0.14 -10.30
N THR A 153 -9.83 0.50 -10.01
CA THR A 153 -11.04 0.49 -10.86
C THR A 153 -11.50 1.92 -11.15
N VAL A 154 -12.72 2.11 -11.65
CA VAL A 154 -13.32 3.40 -11.99
C VAL A 154 -14.77 3.50 -11.52
N SER A 155 -15.25 4.71 -11.29
CA SER A 155 -16.67 4.98 -10.97
C SER A 155 -17.03 6.43 -11.33
N SER A 156 -18.33 6.75 -11.43
CA SER A 156 -18.78 8.13 -11.53
C SER A 156 -18.73 8.82 -10.17
N PHE A 157 -18.14 10.03 -10.13
CA PHE A 157 -18.11 10.86 -8.92
C PHE A 157 -18.78 12.19 -9.20
N LYS A 158 -19.96 12.43 -8.61
CA LYS A 158 -20.60 13.75 -8.57
C LYS A 158 -20.19 14.44 -7.27
N ASN A 159 -19.74 15.70 -7.34
CA ASN A 159 -19.40 16.60 -6.23
C ASN A 159 -18.84 15.90 -4.99
N ARG A 160 -17.51 15.87 -4.88
CA ARG A 160 -16.85 15.38 -3.68
C ARG A 160 -17.36 16.20 -2.49
N TYR A 161 -17.95 15.56 -1.50
CA TYR A 161 -18.07 16.17 -0.18
C TYR A 161 -16.64 16.49 0.29
N GLY A 162 -16.27 17.77 0.26
CA GLY A 162 -15.03 18.29 0.84
C GLY A 162 -13.76 18.24 0.00
N ILE A 163 -13.80 18.14 -1.33
CA ILE A 163 -12.58 18.27 -2.16
C ILE A 163 -12.89 19.03 -3.45
N ASP A 164 -12.39 20.25 -3.56
CA ASP A 164 -12.37 21.05 -4.79
C ASP A 164 -11.43 20.39 -5.81
N PHE A 165 -11.99 19.75 -6.82
CA PHE A 165 -11.33 19.60 -8.12
C PHE A 165 -11.82 20.64 -9.13
N ASP A 166 -12.80 21.47 -8.72
CA ASP A 166 -13.48 22.45 -9.57
C ASP A 166 -12.55 23.63 -9.93
N GLU A 167 -11.39 23.79 -9.28
CA GLU A 167 -10.45 24.91 -9.55
C GLU A 167 -9.63 24.77 -10.85
N VAL A 168 -9.74 23.67 -11.62
CA VAL A 168 -9.07 23.55 -12.94
C VAL A 168 -10.00 23.09 -14.07
N GLU A 169 -11.33 23.08 -13.86
CA GLU A 169 -12.27 22.67 -14.91
C GLU A 169 -12.64 23.82 -15.86
N ASN A 170 -11.66 24.29 -16.64
CA ASN A 170 -11.89 25.05 -17.88
C ASN A 170 -12.05 24.12 -19.12
N ARG A 171 -12.40 22.84 -18.92
CA ARG A 171 -12.66 21.90 -20.01
C ARG A 171 -14.07 21.36 -19.87
N ARG A 172 -14.97 21.87 -20.73
CA ARG A 172 -16.33 21.38 -21.05
C ARG A 172 -16.74 20.18 -20.18
N GLU A 173 -17.52 20.41 -19.13
CA GLU A 173 -18.34 19.36 -18.52
C GLU A 173 -19.21 18.76 -19.65
N LYS A 174 -18.75 17.69 -20.30
CA LYS A 174 -19.65 16.85 -21.10
C LYS A 174 -20.61 16.27 -20.07
N ASN A 175 -21.80 16.88 -19.98
CA ASN A 175 -22.86 16.46 -19.09
C ASN A 175 -23.08 14.94 -19.25
N SER A 176 -23.30 14.23 -18.15
CA SER A 176 -23.70 12.81 -18.10
C SER A 176 -25.07 12.53 -18.77
N LEU A 177 -25.61 13.50 -19.51
CA LEU A 177 -26.86 13.46 -20.24
C LEU A 177 -26.66 12.82 -21.61
N ILE A 178 -27.24 11.64 -21.83
CA ILE A 178 -27.24 10.94 -23.11
C ILE A 178 -28.56 11.18 -23.83
N THR A 179 -28.50 11.66 -25.08
CA THR A 179 -29.68 11.81 -25.95
C THR A 179 -29.84 10.60 -26.87
N PHE A 180 -30.97 9.89 -26.76
CA PHE A 180 -31.25 8.63 -27.44
C PHE A 180 -31.89 8.83 -28.81
N ASP A 181 -33.08 9.44 -28.84
CA ASP A 181 -33.80 9.71 -30.08
C ASP A 181 -34.06 11.21 -30.22
N LYS A 182 -33.61 11.78 -31.33
CA LYS A 182 -33.84 13.20 -31.68
C LYS A 182 -35.15 13.41 -32.42
N ARG A 183 -35.80 12.33 -32.87
CA ARG A 183 -37.06 12.36 -33.65
C ARG A 183 -38.29 12.40 -32.75
N THR A 184 -38.16 12.02 -31.47
CA THR A 184 -39.21 12.26 -30.47
C THR A 184 -39.21 13.73 -30.07
N SER A 185 -40.40 14.30 -29.83
CA SER A 185 -40.56 15.67 -29.32
C SER A 185 -41.31 15.64 -27.98
N PRO A 186 -40.63 15.88 -26.84
CA PRO A 186 -39.22 16.22 -26.71
C PRO A 186 -38.26 15.03 -26.97
N PRO A 187 -36.97 15.29 -27.25
CA PRO A 187 -35.96 14.24 -27.41
C PRO A 187 -35.84 13.39 -26.15
N ARG A 188 -35.60 12.08 -26.33
CA ARG A 188 -35.33 11.18 -25.20
C ARG A 188 -33.92 11.45 -24.66
N CYS A 189 -33.82 11.85 -23.39
CA CYS A 189 -32.61 12.26 -22.70
C CYS A 189 -32.56 11.64 -21.30
N SER A 190 -31.49 10.92 -20.97
CA SER A 190 -31.29 10.33 -19.64
C SER A 190 -29.95 10.73 -19.06
N ASN A 191 -29.92 10.98 -17.76
CA ASN A 191 -28.70 11.22 -17.01
C ASN A 191 -28.12 9.88 -16.52
N VAL A 192 -26.95 9.47 -17.01
CA VAL A 192 -26.36 8.16 -16.72
C VAL A 192 -25.25 8.29 -15.68
N THR A 193 -25.33 7.50 -14.62
CA THR A 193 -24.30 7.42 -13.56
C THR A 193 -23.79 6.00 -13.47
N PHE A 194 -22.48 5.81 -13.33
CA PHE A 194 -21.89 4.50 -13.12
C PHE A 194 -21.44 4.31 -11.67
N ILE A 195 -21.75 3.16 -11.10
CA ILE A 195 -21.32 2.78 -9.74
C ILE A 195 -20.63 1.44 -9.81
N ASP A 196 -19.36 1.41 -9.43
CA ASP A 196 -18.65 0.16 -9.20
C ASP A 196 -18.94 -0.37 -7.80
N THR A 197 -19.62 -1.51 -7.74
CA THR A 197 -20.01 -2.16 -6.49
C THR A 197 -18.81 -2.68 -5.70
N LEU A 198 -17.67 -2.95 -6.34
CA LEU A 198 -16.44 -3.37 -5.66
C LEU A 198 -15.96 -2.32 -4.65
N LEU A 199 -16.20 -1.03 -4.93
CA LEU A 199 -15.76 0.08 -4.08
C LEU A 199 -16.60 0.26 -2.81
N ILE A 200 -17.84 -0.23 -2.82
CA ILE A 200 -18.78 -0.20 -1.69
C ILE A 200 -18.91 -1.58 -1.02
N THR A 201 -18.10 -2.56 -1.43
CA THR A 201 -18.10 -3.92 -0.88
C THR A 201 -17.06 -4.03 0.25
N PRO A 202 -17.42 -4.56 1.43
CA PRO A 202 -16.47 -4.83 2.52
C PRO A 202 -15.30 -5.68 2.03
N GLY A 203 -14.07 -5.31 2.38
CA GLY A 203 -12.85 -6.03 1.97
C GLY A 203 -12.58 -6.12 0.45
N GLY A 204 -13.44 -5.53 -0.40
CA GLY A 204 -13.39 -5.76 -1.85
C GLY A 204 -13.65 -7.23 -2.24
N MET A 205 -14.54 -7.91 -1.50
CA MET A 205 -14.98 -9.28 -1.82
C MET A 205 -15.42 -9.39 -3.29
N GLY A 206 -15.19 -10.56 -3.88
CA GLY A 206 -15.58 -10.83 -5.26
C GLY A 206 -17.10 -11.04 -5.41
N LEU A 207 -17.58 -10.97 -6.65
CA LEU A 207 -19.01 -11.07 -6.97
C LEU A 207 -19.68 -12.36 -6.45
N SER A 208 -18.94 -13.48 -6.40
CA SER A 208 -19.44 -14.75 -5.84
C SER A 208 -19.84 -14.62 -4.38
N GLU A 209 -18.96 -14.01 -3.56
CA GLU A 209 -19.21 -13.79 -2.14
C GLU A 209 -20.34 -12.79 -1.93
N CYS A 210 -20.43 -11.76 -2.78
CA CYS A 210 -21.59 -10.85 -2.78
C CYS A 210 -22.90 -11.60 -3.06
N GLY A 211 -22.89 -12.54 -4.01
CA GLY A 211 -24.04 -13.38 -4.33
C GLY A 211 -24.45 -14.28 -3.16
N GLU A 212 -23.49 -14.92 -2.50
CA GLU A 212 -23.75 -15.73 -1.29
C GLU A 212 -24.40 -14.91 -0.18
N LEU A 213 -23.92 -13.69 0.07
CA LEU A 213 -24.49 -12.79 1.08
C LEU A 213 -25.93 -12.34 0.77
N LEU A 214 -26.33 -12.33 -0.50
CA LEU A 214 -27.70 -12.05 -0.93
C LEU A 214 -28.60 -13.29 -0.96
N GLY A 215 -28.07 -14.48 -0.69
CA GLY A 215 -28.78 -15.74 -0.96
C GLY A 215 -28.99 -15.98 -2.47
N LEU A 216 -28.20 -15.32 -3.32
CA LEU A 216 -28.26 -15.39 -4.78
C LEU A 216 -26.89 -15.84 -5.32
N PRO A 217 -26.51 -17.12 -5.13
CA PRO A 217 -25.17 -17.58 -5.45
C PRO A 217 -24.85 -17.39 -6.94
N LYS A 218 -23.58 -17.07 -7.21
CA LYS A 218 -23.05 -17.04 -8.56
C LYS A 218 -23.06 -18.45 -9.17
N LEU A 219 -23.42 -18.55 -10.44
CA LEU A 219 -23.40 -19.83 -11.15
C LEU A 219 -21.97 -20.25 -11.49
N THR A 220 -21.68 -21.54 -11.43
CA THR A 220 -20.39 -22.09 -11.84
C THR A 220 -20.39 -22.41 -13.33
N ILE A 221 -19.22 -22.30 -13.97
CA ILE A 221 -19.03 -22.74 -15.36
C ILE A 221 -18.71 -24.24 -15.32
N PRO A 222 -19.56 -25.10 -15.91
CA PRO A 222 -19.35 -26.54 -15.84
C PRO A 222 -18.22 -27.00 -16.77
N ALA A 223 -17.48 -28.05 -16.38
CA ALA A 223 -16.52 -28.71 -17.27
C ALA A 223 -17.25 -29.27 -18.50
N PRO A 224 -16.65 -29.22 -19.71
CA PRO A 224 -15.27 -28.82 -20.02
C PRO A 224 -15.06 -27.31 -20.28
N TYR A 225 -16.06 -26.47 -20.03
CA TYR A 225 -15.99 -25.04 -20.29
C TYR A 225 -15.14 -24.30 -19.24
N SER A 226 -14.65 -23.10 -19.59
CA SER A 226 -13.83 -22.28 -18.69
C SER A 226 -14.04 -20.79 -18.93
N ILE A 227 -13.75 -19.98 -17.91
CA ILE A 227 -13.79 -18.51 -18.00
C ILE A 227 -12.78 -17.95 -19.02
N SER A 228 -11.67 -18.66 -19.28
CA SER A 228 -10.68 -18.27 -20.29
C SER A 228 -11.16 -18.48 -21.73
N ASP A 229 -12.17 -19.33 -21.95
CA ASP A 229 -12.75 -19.60 -23.27
C ASP A 229 -14.28 -19.62 -23.21
N MET A 230 -14.85 -18.46 -22.90
CA MET A 230 -16.30 -18.23 -22.88
C MET A 230 -16.96 -18.45 -24.25
N ARG A 231 -16.17 -18.41 -25.33
CA ARG A 231 -16.65 -18.72 -26.69
C ARG A 231 -16.96 -20.20 -26.84
N HIS A 232 -16.15 -21.09 -26.25
CA HIS A 232 -16.45 -22.51 -26.20
C HIS A 232 -17.74 -22.77 -25.40
N TYR A 233 -17.93 -22.07 -24.28
CA TYR A 233 -19.14 -22.19 -23.47
C TYR A 233 -20.39 -21.76 -24.24
N LEU A 234 -20.37 -20.56 -24.85
CA LEU A 234 -21.49 -20.04 -25.63
C LEU A 234 -21.90 -20.97 -26.80
N LYS A 235 -20.93 -21.62 -27.44
CA LYS A 235 -21.20 -22.56 -28.55
C LYS A 235 -21.74 -23.90 -28.07
N GLY A 236 -21.24 -24.40 -26.94
CA GLY A 236 -21.57 -25.72 -26.42
C GLY A 236 -22.86 -25.76 -25.60
N ASP A 237 -23.05 -24.79 -24.71
CA ASP A 237 -24.24 -24.63 -23.89
C ASP A 237 -24.61 -23.14 -23.76
N ARG A 238 -25.37 -22.69 -24.76
CA ARG A 238 -25.85 -21.31 -24.80
C ARG A 238 -26.75 -20.95 -23.63
N ARG A 239 -27.60 -21.88 -23.15
CA ARG A 239 -28.53 -21.60 -22.05
C ARG A 239 -27.77 -21.43 -20.74
N GLY A 240 -26.81 -22.31 -20.46
CA GLY A 240 -25.92 -22.18 -19.30
C GLY A 240 -25.11 -20.88 -19.33
N PHE A 241 -24.56 -20.53 -20.49
CA PHE A 241 -23.85 -19.26 -20.70
C PHE A 241 -24.75 -18.05 -20.42
N GLU A 242 -25.95 -18.01 -21.01
CA GLU A 242 -26.91 -16.91 -20.82
C GLU A 242 -27.32 -16.79 -19.35
N ALA A 243 -27.60 -17.91 -18.67
CA ALA A 243 -27.93 -17.93 -17.25
C ALA A 243 -26.77 -17.44 -16.37
N TYR A 244 -25.54 -17.88 -16.62
CA TYR A 244 -24.34 -17.45 -15.91
C TYR A 244 -24.14 -15.94 -16.01
N ALA A 245 -24.14 -15.41 -17.23
CA ALA A 245 -23.83 -14.02 -17.44
C ALA A 245 -24.95 -13.07 -16.96
N LEU A 246 -26.21 -13.48 -17.10
CA LEU A 246 -27.35 -12.74 -16.55
C LEU A 246 -27.31 -12.70 -15.02
N ARG A 247 -26.89 -13.81 -14.38
CA ARG A 247 -26.74 -13.87 -12.92
C ARG A 247 -25.67 -12.90 -12.41
N ASP A 248 -24.56 -12.72 -13.14
CA ASP A 248 -23.53 -11.75 -12.73
C ASP A 248 -24.06 -10.30 -12.75
N ALA A 249 -24.75 -9.90 -13.81
CA ALA A 249 -25.42 -8.60 -13.89
C ALA A 249 -26.50 -8.44 -12.79
N GLU A 250 -27.28 -9.48 -12.52
CA GLU A 250 -28.29 -9.50 -11.46
C GLU A 250 -27.70 -9.29 -10.06
N ILE A 251 -26.65 -10.05 -9.71
CA ILE A 251 -25.98 -9.93 -8.41
C ILE A 251 -25.45 -8.50 -8.24
N ALA A 252 -24.82 -7.92 -9.27
CA ALA A 252 -24.26 -6.57 -9.19
C ALA A 252 -25.30 -5.51 -8.80
N VAL A 253 -26.47 -5.48 -9.46
CA VAL A 253 -27.51 -4.49 -9.15
C VAL A 253 -28.23 -4.78 -7.84
N ARG A 254 -28.60 -6.04 -7.58
CA ARG A 254 -29.28 -6.41 -6.32
C ARG A 254 -28.39 -6.13 -5.12
N TYR A 255 -27.09 -6.40 -5.22
CA TYR A 255 -26.12 -6.04 -4.19
C TYR A 255 -26.09 -4.54 -3.96
N ALA A 256 -25.97 -3.73 -5.01
CA ALA A 256 -25.94 -2.28 -4.88
C ALA A 256 -27.21 -1.72 -4.22
N LEU A 257 -28.38 -2.25 -4.58
CA LEU A 257 -29.66 -1.89 -3.96
C LEU A 257 -29.73 -2.29 -2.49
N GLN A 258 -29.23 -3.46 -2.12
CA GLN A 258 -29.13 -3.87 -0.72
C GLN A 258 -28.22 -2.91 0.08
N VAL A 259 -27.08 -2.51 -0.50
CA VAL A 259 -26.20 -1.50 0.13
C VAL A 259 -26.87 -0.15 0.26
N LYS A 260 -27.65 0.28 -0.75
CA LYS A 260 -28.45 1.51 -0.67
C LYS A 260 -29.48 1.45 0.45
N SER A 261 -30.24 0.36 0.55
CA SER A 261 -31.21 0.13 1.62
C SER A 261 -30.52 0.18 2.98
N PHE A 262 -29.42 -0.56 3.16
CA PHE A 262 -28.61 -0.51 4.39
C PHE A 262 -28.13 0.91 4.74
N CYS A 263 -27.65 1.67 3.76
CA CYS A 263 -27.24 3.06 3.99
C CYS A 263 -28.42 3.95 4.43
N ALA A 264 -29.57 3.81 3.80
CA ALA A 264 -30.75 4.62 4.11
C ALA A 264 -31.37 4.23 5.46
N GLU A 265 -31.52 2.94 5.73
CA GLU A 265 -32.24 2.40 6.88
C GLU A 265 -31.35 2.30 8.13
N SER A 266 -30.15 1.74 8.01
CA SER A 266 -29.26 1.49 9.15
C SER A 266 -28.32 2.67 9.43
N LEU A 267 -27.84 3.35 8.40
CA LEU A 267 -26.88 4.46 8.57
C LEU A 267 -27.55 5.84 8.52
N MET A 268 -28.82 5.91 8.10
CA MET A 268 -29.55 7.15 7.85
C MET A 268 -28.82 8.10 6.88
N ILE A 269 -28.21 7.54 5.84
CA ILE A 269 -27.49 8.24 4.77
C ILE A 269 -28.35 8.19 3.51
N THR A 270 -28.87 9.34 3.08
CA THR A 270 -29.76 9.45 1.92
C THR A 270 -29.03 9.33 0.58
N ARG A 271 -27.78 9.81 0.51
CA ARG A 271 -26.95 9.74 -0.69
C ARG A 271 -25.73 8.85 -0.42
N VAL A 272 -25.76 7.64 -0.97
CA VAL A 272 -24.66 6.66 -0.84
C VAL A 272 -23.38 7.19 -1.50
N PRO A 273 -22.29 7.38 -0.73
CA PRO A 273 -20.98 7.70 -1.29
C PRO A 273 -20.47 6.59 -2.20
N ALA A 274 -19.65 6.95 -3.19
CA ALA A 274 -19.10 6.00 -4.17
C ALA A 274 -18.08 4.99 -3.60
N THR A 275 -17.77 5.03 -2.31
CA THR A 275 -16.86 4.08 -1.65
C THR A 275 -17.31 3.81 -0.22
N ILE A 276 -17.00 2.63 0.30
CA ILE A 276 -17.28 2.27 1.71
C ILE A 276 -16.58 3.18 2.71
N GLY A 277 -15.34 3.63 2.40
CA GLY A 277 -14.67 4.64 3.22
C GLY A 277 -15.35 6.01 3.18
N GLY A 278 -16.07 6.34 2.10
CA GLY A 278 -16.92 7.52 2.05
C GLY A 278 -18.17 7.35 2.91
N ILE A 279 -18.80 6.17 2.88
CA ILE A 279 -19.92 5.80 3.76
C ILE A 279 -19.53 5.97 5.23
N GLY A 280 -18.36 5.44 5.64
CA GLY A 280 -17.88 5.54 7.01
C GLY A 280 -17.64 6.98 7.47
N VAL A 281 -17.09 7.84 6.60
CA VAL A 281 -16.93 9.27 6.91
C VAL A 281 -18.26 10.00 7.04
N SER A 282 -19.21 9.72 6.14
CA SER A 282 -20.55 10.31 6.22
C SER A 282 -21.28 9.89 7.50
N ARG A 283 -21.15 8.62 7.91
CA ARG A 283 -21.72 8.15 9.19
C ARG A 283 -21.04 8.82 10.37
N PHE A 284 -19.70 8.84 10.42
CA PHE A 284 -18.96 9.48 11.50
C PHE A 284 -19.35 10.96 11.70
N LEU A 285 -19.35 11.75 10.62
CA LEU A 285 -19.74 13.16 10.68
C LEU A 285 -21.18 13.35 11.15
N LYS A 286 -22.08 12.42 10.80
CA LYS A 286 -23.45 12.43 11.29
C LYS A 286 -23.51 12.10 12.79
N THR A 287 -22.81 11.05 13.22
CA THR A 287 -22.79 10.61 14.62
C THR A 287 -22.25 11.69 15.56
N ILE A 288 -21.16 12.39 15.20
CA ILE A 288 -20.62 13.46 16.05
C ILE A 288 -21.60 14.64 16.19
N ASN A 289 -22.25 15.04 15.09
CA ASN A 289 -23.25 16.10 15.11
C ASN A 289 -24.50 15.69 15.92
N GLU A 290 -24.95 14.42 15.80
CA GLU A 290 -26.04 13.84 16.61
C GLU A 290 -25.69 13.82 18.11
N SER A 291 -24.41 13.72 18.45
CA SER A 291 -23.90 13.71 19.83
C SER A 291 -23.66 15.12 20.39
N GLY A 292 -24.04 16.18 19.67
CA GLY A 292 -23.82 17.58 20.10
C GLY A 292 -22.38 18.07 19.94
N ILE A 293 -21.47 17.26 19.40
CA ILE A 293 -20.07 17.63 19.17
C ILE A 293 -19.96 18.34 17.82
N SER A 294 -19.47 19.58 17.81
CA SER A 294 -19.22 20.29 16.55
C SER A 294 -18.11 19.61 15.75
N SER A 295 -18.47 19.11 14.56
CA SER A 295 -17.49 18.54 13.63
C SER A 295 -16.39 19.52 13.21
N GLU A 296 -16.64 20.83 13.25
CA GLU A 296 -15.64 21.84 12.94
C GLU A 296 -14.61 21.99 14.06
N ILE A 297 -15.07 22.03 15.31
CA ILE A 297 -14.23 22.11 16.52
C ILE A 297 -13.40 20.84 16.68
N CYS A 298 -14.05 19.66 16.60
CA CYS A 298 -13.38 18.36 16.71
C CYS A 298 -12.25 18.21 15.69
N MET A 299 -12.48 18.65 14.45
CA MET A 299 -11.49 18.51 13.39
C MET A 299 -10.50 19.69 13.32
N GLY A 300 -10.69 20.77 14.09
CA GLY A 300 -9.88 21.99 13.97
C GLY A 300 -10.02 22.63 12.59
N THR A 301 -11.25 22.80 12.11
CA THR A 301 -11.55 23.31 10.76
C THR A 301 -12.60 24.42 10.80
N ARG A 302 -12.66 25.22 9.75
CA ARG A 302 -13.71 26.23 9.52
C ARG A 302 -14.23 26.16 8.09
N THR A 303 -15.52 26.42 7.90
CA THR A 303 -16.09 26.62 6.57
C THR A 303 -15.92 28.06 6.12
N VAL A 304 -15.14 28.28 5.07
CA VAL A 304 -14.98 29.58 4.41
C VAL A 304 -15.90 29.64 3.20
N THR A 305 -16.67 30.72 3.10
CA THR A 305 -17.56 30.97 1.96
C THR A 305 -16.90 32.01 1.04
N LYS A 306 -16.69 31.65 -0.23
CA LYS A 306 -16.15 32.55 -1.27
C LYS A 306 -17.15 32.67 -2.42
N GLN A 307 -17.22 33.85 -3.03
CA GLN A 307 -17.94 34.03 -4.29
C GLN A 307 -16.95 33.89 -5.45
N CYS A 308 -17.21 32.91 -6.31
CA CYS A 308 -16.43 32.65 -7.51
C CYS A 308 -17.26 33.04 -8.74
N TRP A 309 -16.68 33.82 -9.65
CA TRP A 309 -17.33 34.11 -10.92
C TRP A 309 -17.42 32.83 -11.75
N ASN A 310 -18.62 32.45 -12.19
CA ASN A 310 -18.82 31.35 -13.13
C ASN A 310 -18.98 31.93 -14.55
N PRO A 311 -17.98 31.74 -15.45
CA PRO A 311 -18.04 32.26 -16.81
C PRO A 311 -19.18 31.64 -17.65
N GLU A 312 -19.63 30.42 -17.32
CA GLU A 312 -20.67 29.73 -18.08
C GLU A 312 -22.07 30.26 -17.77
N THR A 313 -22.35 30.49 -16.49
CA THR A 313 -23.65 31.04 -16.05
C THR A 313 -23.66 32.56 -16.00
N GLN A 314 -22.52 33.21 -16.29
CA GLN A 314 -22.34 34.67 -16.22
C GLN A 314 -22.83 35.25 -14.89
N GLY A 315 -22.45 34.60 -13.79
CA GLY A 315 -22.91 34.97 -12.46
C GLY A 315 -21.99 34.46 -11.36
N PHE A 316 -22.11 35.03 -10.17
CA PHE A 316 -21.36 34.57 -9.02
C PHE A 316 -21.97 33.27 -8.47
N ARG A 317 -21.12 32.26 -8.31
CA ARG A 317 -21.41 31.02 -7.59
C ARG A 317 -20.80 31.13 -6.20
N THR A 318 -21.60 30.90 -5.18
CA THR A 318 -21.08 30.76 -3.81
C THR A 318 -20.48 29.37 -3.65
N VAL A 319 -19.20 29.32 -3.30
CA VAL A 319 -18.44 28.11 -3.01
C VAL A 319 -18.12 28.09 -1.52
N LYS A 320 -18.43 26.98 -0.87
CA LYS A 320 -18.08 26.74 0.54
C LYS A 320 -16.93 25.74 0.59
N THR A 321 -15.81 26.15 1.15
CA THR A 321 -14.61 25.31 1.27
C THR A 321 -14.26 25.13 2.74
N ARG A 322 -14.07 23.88 3.15
CA ARG A 322 -13.59 23.55 4.49
C ARG A 322 -12.07 23.72 4.52
N GLN A 323 -11.56 24.50 5.46
CA GLN A 323 -10.13 24.76 5.64
C GLN A 323 -9.72 24.48 7.09
N SER A 324 -8.47 24.14 7.33
CA SER A 324 -7.92 24.09 8.69
C SER A 324 -8.02 25.47 9.34
N ILE A 325 -8.21 25.52 10.66
CA ILE A 325 -8.05 26.78 11.40
C ILE A 325 -6.56 27.18 11.43
N PRO A 326 -6.22 28.48 11.50
CA PRO A 326 -4.83 28.93 11.47
C PRO A 326 -3.94 28.30 12.55
N ALA A 327 -4.46 28.14 13.77
CA ALA A 327 -3.72 27.55 14.88
C ALA A 327 -3.31 26.09 14.59
N ARG A 328 -4.20 25.29 13.99
CA ARG A 328 -3.91 23.95 13.50
C ARG A 328 -2.90 23.99 12.35
N GLU A 329 -3.16 24.80 11.33
CA GLU A 329 -2.37 24.88 10.08
C GLU A 329 -0.90 25.20 10.35
N LEU A 330 -0.62 26.11 11.29
CA LEU A 330 0.73 26.52 11.67
C LEU A 330 1.62 25.33 12.11
N TYR A 331 1.02 24.30 12.70
CA TYR A 331 1.74 23.20 13.33
C TYR A 331 1.60 21.84 12.63
N GLU A 332 0.82 21.73 11.54
CA GLU A 332 0.54 20.42 10.88
C GLU A 332 1.80 19.67 10.41
N THR A 333 2.91 20.37 10.15
CA THR A 333 4.17 19.73 9.74
C THR A 333 4.70 18.74 10.79
N PHE A 334 4.54 19.03 12.08
CA PHE A 334 5.00 18.14 13.16
C PHE A 334 4.32 16.76 13.11
N PRO A 335 2.99 16.65 13.22
CA PRO A 335 2.31 15.36 13.12
C PRO A 335 2.43 14.72 11.74
N ILE A 336 2.52 15.47 10.63
CA ILE A 336 2.75 14.88 9.29
C ILE A 336 4.08 14.12 9.25
N ASN A 337 5.14 14.70 9.82
CA ASN A 337 6.45 14.05 9.89
C ASN A 337 6.45 12.83 10.84
N CYS A 338 5.75 12.94 11.98
CA CYS A 338 5.56 11.84 12.93
C CYS A 338 4.56 10.77 12.45
N TYR A 339 3.82 11.01 11.37
CA TYR A 339 2.87 10.05 10.82
C TYR A 339 3.61 8.95 10.05
N HIS A 340 3.96 7.88 10.76
CA HIS A 340 4.54 6.65 10.22
C HIS A 340 3.47 5.55 10.07
N GLY A 341 3.75 4.53 9.24
CA GLY A 341 2.91 3.33 9.18
C GLY A 341 3.03 2.46 10.44
N GLY A 342 2.49 1.24 10.40
CA GLY A 342 2.68 0.26 11.47
C GLY A 342 4.15 -0.19 11.64
N ARG A 343 4.48 -0.74 12.81
CA ARG A 343 5.80 -1.35 13.08
C ARG A 343 5.94 -2.65 12.29
N ASN A 344 6.99 -2.81 11.49
CA ASN A 344 7.15 -3.98 10.62
C ASN A 344 8.62 -4.41 10.56
N GLU A 345 8.95 -5.51 11.26
CA GLU A 345 10.30 -6.07 11.37
C GLU A 345 10.24 -7.61 11.39
N CYS A 346 11.33 -8.24 10.93
CA CYS A 346 11.60 -9.66 11.11
C CYS A 346 12.83 -9.79 12.02
N TYR A 347 12.72 -10.54 13.10
CA TYR A 347 13.74 -10.62 14.16
C TYR A 347 14.66 -11.84 14.02
N MET A 348 14.34 -12.74 13.10
CA MET A 348 15.14 -13.91 12.77
C MET A 348 14.96 -14.30 11.31
N MET A 349 15.87 -15.12 10.81
CA MET A 349 15.83 -15.73 9.48
C MET A 349 15.93 -17.24 9.61
N GLY A 350 15.20 -17.99 8.78
CA GLY A 350 15.28 -19.44 8.68
C GLY A 350 14.09 -20.17 9.33
N ILE A 351 14.27 -21.47 9.53
CA ILE A 351 13.26 -22.34 10.16
C ILE A 351 13.43 -22.26 11.67
N THR A 352 12.36 -21.92 12.39
CA THR A 352 12.40 -21.81 13.85
C THR A 352 12.63 -23.17 14.52
N PRO A 353 13.16 -23.22 15.75
CA PRO A 353 13.14 -24.43 16.56
C PRO A 353 11.71 -24.94 16.78
N GLU A 354 11.57 -26.25 16.95
CA GLU A 354 10.27 -26.86 17.23
C GLU A 354 9.77 -26.53 18.64
N ARG A 355 8.73 -25.70 18.73
CA ARG A 355 8.10 -25.14 19.94
C ARG A 355 6.68 -24.70 19.61
N GLU A 356 5.84 -24.41 20.61
CA GLU A 356 4.59 -23.70 20.33
C GLU A 356 4.88 -22.23 20.04
N TRP A 357 4.36 -21.73 18.92
CA TRP A 357 4.46 -20.34 18.48
C TRP A 357 3.07 -19.74 18.36
N TYR A 358 2.92 -18.50 18.83
CA TYR A 358 1.65 -17.79 18.93
C TYR A 358 1.73 -16.45 18.17
N ASP A 359 0.76 -16.21 17.29
CA ASP A 359 0.60 -14.95 16.57
C ASP A 359 -0.49 -14.12 17.26
N TYR A 360 -0.10 -13.08 17.99
CA TYR A 360 -1.05 -12.21 18.69
C TYR A 360 -1.25 -10.89 17.93
N ASP A 361 -2.49 -10.46 17.78
CA ASP A 361 -2.87 -9.13 17.29
C ASP A 361 -3.58 -8.34 18.41
N LEU A 362 -3.38 -7.02 18.44
CA LEU A 362 -4.19 -6.13 19.27
C LEU A 362 -5.66 -6.12 18.81
N ALA A 363 -6.59 -6.18 19.76
CA ALA A 363 -8.03 -6.20 19.52
C ALA A 363 -8.51 -4.85 18.93
N GLY A 364 -8.77 -4.84 17.62
CA GLY A 364 -9.28 -3.65 16.94
C GLY A 364 -8.32 -2.46 16.99
N ALA A 365 -7.01 -2.71 16.91
CA ALA A 365 -5.92 -1.76 17.18
C ALA A 365 -6.20 -0.29 16.83
N TYR A 366 -6.53 0.01 15.57
CA TYR A 366 -6.79 1.39 15.16
C TYR A 366 -8.12 1.95 15.64
N THR A 367 -9.18 1.13 15.71
CA THR A 367 -10.48 1.58 16.27
C THR A 367 -10.40 1.83 17.78
N THR A 368 -9.61 1.02 18.49
CA THR A 368 -9.31 1.22 19.92
C THR A 368 -8.38 2.43 20.10
N GLY A 369 -7.36 2.58 19.25
CA GLY A 369 -6.49 3.76 19.27
C GLY A 369 -7.21 5.07 18.97
N LEU A 370 -8.30 5.07 18.18
CA LEU A 370 -9.16 6.25 18.02
C LEU A 370 -9.81 6.70 19.33
N LEU A 371 -10.10 5.76 20.23
CA LEU A 371 -10.64 6.07 21.56
C LEU A 371 -9.62 6.74 22.49
N ASP A 372 -8.33 6.71 22.15
CA ASP A 372 -7.30 7.42 22.91
C ASP A 372 -7.31 8.95 22.63
N ILE A 373 -8.09 9.41 21.64
CA ILE A 373 -8.17 10.82 21.26
C ILE A 373 -9.28 11.52 22.03
N LEU A 374 -8.89 12.48 22.88
CA LEU A 374 -9.80 13.46 23.49
C LEU A 374 -9.93 14.70 22.59
N GLN A 375 -10.78 15.65 22.99
CA GLN A 375 -10.95 16.92 22.25
C GLN A 375 -9.66 17.76 22.34
N PRO A 376 -8.95 18.04 21.23
CA PRO A 376 -7.73 18.85 21.29
C PRO A 376 -8.05 20.33 21.48
N ASP A 377 -7.17 21.02 22.21
CA ASP A 377 -7.10 22.46 22.28
C ASP A 377 -6.09 23.01 21.27
N TYR A 378 -6.57 23.26 20.06
CA TYR A 378 -5.74 23.77 18.97
C TYR A 378 -5.25 25.19 19.19
N ASP A 379 -5.93 25.99 20.01
CA ASP A 379 -5.58 27.41 20.23
C ASP A 379 -4.44 27.55 21.26
N ASN A 380 -4.24 26.54 22.12
CA ASN A 380 -3.20 26.52 23.16
C ASN A 380 -2.05 25.53 22.88
N ILE A 381 -1.77 25.22 21.60
CA ILE A 381 -0.59 24.43 21.22
C ILE A 381 0.69 25.17 21.64
N PHE A 382 1.58 24.49 22.36
CA PHE A 382 2.84 25.07 22.82
C PHE A 382 4.04 24.20 22.47
N HIS A 383 5.22 24.84 22.37
CA HIS A 383 6.47 24.15 22.14
C HIS A 383 7.04 23.60 23.45
N SER A 384 7.53 22.36 23.44
CA SER A 384 8.32 21.81 24.53
C SER A 384 9.57 21.11 24.03
N ARG A 385 10.66 21.31 24.77
CA ARG A 385 11.93 20.59 24.63
C ARG A 385 12.24 19.67 25.81
N ASN A 386 11.35 19.61 26.80
CA ASN A 386 11.49 18.73 27.94
C ASN A 386 10.92 17.34 27.58
N PRO A 387 11.72 16.25 27.58
CA PRO A 387 11.20 14.92 27.28
C PRO A 387 10.04 14.48 28.18
N GLU A 388 10.03 14.90 29.46
CA GLU A 388 9.00 14.52 30.43
C GLU A 388 7.62 15.09 30.10
N ASP A 389 7.53 16.18 29.34
CA ASP A 389 6.25 16.77 28.91
C ASP A 389 5.51 15.86 27.90
N TYR A 390 6.19 14.83 27.37
CA TYR A 390 5.63 13.84 26.44
C TYR A 390 5.17 12.56 27.14
N CYS A 391 5.34 12.46 28.46
CA CYS A 391 4.91 11.33 29.27
C CYS A 391 3.43 11.42 29.65
N GLY A 392 2.76 10.27 29.81
CA GLY A 392 1.35 10.21 30.23
C GLY A 392 0.35 10.26 29.08
N HIS A 393 -0.85 10.82 29.31
CA HIS A 393 -1.89 10.96 28.27
C HIS A 393 -1.75 12.32 27.60
N VAL A 394 -0.84 12.41 26.65
CA VAL A 394 -0.50 13.67 25.99
C VAL A 394 -0.51 13.47 24.47
N MET A 395 -1.04 14.45 23.74
CA MET A 395 -0.90 14.53 22.29
C MET A 395 0.32 15.39 21.94
N GLY A 396 1.48 14.75 21.79
CA GLY A 396 2.75 15.43 21.49
C GLY A 396 3.44 14.87 20.25
N PHE A 397 4.22 15.73 19.58
CA PHE A 397 4.95 15.41 18.36
C PHE A 397 6.31 16.11 18.36
N ALA A 398 7.40 15.36 18.17
CA ALA A 398 8.74 15.92 18.25
C ALA A 398 9.74 15.28 17.29
N LEU A 399 10.74 16.08 16.89
CA LEU A 399 12.01 15.61 16.37
C LEU A 399 12.95 15.36 17.55
N VAL A 400 13.38 14.11 17.69
CA VAL A 400 14.18 13.64 18.82
C VAL A 400 15.50 13.07 18.33
N SER A 401 16.59 13.37 19.05
CA SER A 401 17.82 12.59 19.02
C SER A 401 17.77 11.61 20.18
N PHE A 402 18.15 10.36 19.95
CA PHE A 402 18.02 9.30 20.95
C PHE A 402 19.20 8.33 20.94
N GLN A 403 19.45 7.74 22.11
CA GLN A 403 20.35 6.61 22.32
C GLN A 403 19.74 5.66 23.35
N PHE A 404 19.42 4.43 22.93
CA PHE A 404 19.00 3.35 23.81
C PHE A 404 20.21 2.65 24.45
N PRO A 405 20.05 2.08 25.66
CA PRO A 405 21.00 1.11 26.19
C PRO A 405 21.14 -0.12 25.28
N ASP A 406 22.34 -0.70 25.21
CA ASP A 406 22.62 -1.89 24.38
C ASP A 406 21.80 -3.14 24.78
N SER A 407 21.24 -3.14 25.99
CA SER A 407 20.35 -4.19 26.50
C SER A 407 18.96 -4.18 25.86
N VAL A 408 18.54 -3.07 25.23
CA VAL A 408 17.21 -2.94 24.64
C VAL A 408 17.09 -3.79 23.38
N ARG A 409 16.30 -4.85 23.48
CA ARG A 409 16.07 -5.80 22.38
C ARG A 409 15.23 -5.20 21.26
N PHE A 410 14.21 -4.41 21.60
CA PHE A 410 13.22 -3.90 20.66
C PHE A 410 13.05 -2.38 20.76
N PRO A 411 14.03 -1.58 20.29
CA PRO A 411 13.90 -0.12 20.26
C PRO A 411 12.58 0.31 19.62
N CYS A 412 11.95 1.36 20.14
CA CYS A 412 10.60 1.76 19.74
C CYS A 412 10.56 2.96 18.78
N LEU A 413 11.64 3.73 18.65
CA LEU A 413 11.65 4.96 17.86
C LEU A 413 11.87 4.66 16.36
N PRO A 414 10.94 5.06 15.47
CA PRO A 414 11.02 4.77 14.05
C PRO A 414 11.96 5.73 13.31
N VAL A 415 12.94 5.19 12.58
CA VAL A 415 13.76 5.96 11.64
C VAL A 415 13.33 5.65 10.21
N ARG A 416 12.80 6.66 9.53
CA ARG A 416 12.31 6.53 8.15
C ARG A 416 13.46 6.64 7.16
N THR A 417 13.52 5.69 6.23
CA THR A 417 14.41 5.74 5.08
C THR A 417 13.62 5.99 3.80
N GLU A 418 14.25 6.56 2.79
CA GLU A 418 13.61 6.82 1.50
C GLU A 418 13.23 5.53 0.76
N GLN A 419 14.09 4.50 0.84
CA GLN A 419 13.96 3.30 0.00
C GLN A 419 13.53 2.05 0.77
N PHE A 420 13.89 1.91 2.04
CA PHE A 420 13.80 0.64 2.78
C PHE A 420 12.74 0.66 3.91
N GLY A 421 11.91 1.72 3.96
CA GLY A 421 10.86 1.89 4.96
C GLY A 421 11.41 2.26 6.34
N LEU A 422 10.73 1.80 7.39
CA LEU A 422 11.08 2.10 8.79
C LEU A 422 12.09 1.10 9.35
N PHE A 423 13.04 1.63 10.12
CA PHE A 423 14.02 0.94 10.95
C PHE A 423 13.85 1.36 12.41
N PHE A 424 14.34 0.55 13.35
CA PHE A 424 14.28 0.80 14.78
C PHE A 424 15.68 0.56 15.41
N PRO A 425 16.65 1.45 15.14
CA PRO A 425 18.02 1.33 15.63
C PRO A 425 18.12 1.68 17.13
N LEU A 426 19.29 1.44 17.74
CA LEU A 426 19.62 1.88 19.09
C LEU A 426 19.89 3.38 19.17
N ALA A 427 20.34 4.01 18.08
CA ALA A 427 20.63 5.45 18.07
C ALA A 427 20.26 6.13 16.75
N GLY A 428 19.93 7.41 16.83
CA GLY A 428 19.71 8.26 15.66
C GLY A 428 18.77 9.42 15.92
N GLU A 429 18.17 9.91 14.84
CA GLU A 429 17.16 10.98 14.87
C GLU A 429 15.83 10.45 14.35
N SER A 430 14.73 10.80 15.03
CA SER A 430 13.38 10.32 14.71
C SER A 430 12.35 11.43 14.89
N TRP A 431 11.34 11.43 14.01
CA TRP A 431 10.08 12.15 14.27
C TRP A 431 9.16 11.18 15.02
N ALA A 432 8.88 11.48 16.29
CA ALA A 432 8.19 10.57 17.19
C ALA A 432 6.99 11.23 17.85
N THR A 433 5.99 10.41 18.15
CA THR A 433 4.81 10.80 18.92
C THR A 433 5.07 10.67 20.42
N ALA A 434 4.30 11.37 21.26
CA ALA A 434 4.40 11.29 22.71
C ALA A 434 4.37 9.83 23.26
N PRO A 435 3.47 8.93 22.83
CA PRO A 435 3.51 7.53 23.27
C PRO A 435 4.83 6.80 22.99
N GLU A 436 5.46 7.08 21.84
CA GLU A 436 6.74 6.47 21.47
C GLU A 436 7.90 7.03 22.29
N ILE A 437 7.88 8.34 22.58
CA ILE A 437 8.86 9.01 23.44
C ILE A 437 8.75 8.49 24.88
N ALA A 438 7.53 8.39 25.40
CA ALA A 438 7.27 7.86 26.74
C ALA A 438 7.78 6.42 26.90
N LEU A 439 7.55 5.56 25.90
CA LEU A 439 8.12 4.21 25.88
C LEU A 439 9.65 4.24 25.78
N ALA A 440 10.22 5.13 24.97
CA ALA A 440 11.66 5.21 24.84
C ALA A 440 12.33 5.59 26.18
N LEU A 441 11.76 6.54 26.90
CA LEU A 441 12.21 6.92 28.25
C LEU A 441 12.07 5.76 29.25
N SER A 442 10.97 5.01 29.23
CA SER A 442 10.78 3.86 30.13
C SER A 442 11.74 2.70 29.84
N LEU A 443 12.22 2.59 28.60
CA LEU A 443 13.30 1.66 28.19
C LEU A 443 14.70 2.19 28.52
N GLY A 444 14.81 3.36 29.17
CA GLY A 444 16.07 3.96 29.59
C GLY A 444 16.83 4.69 28.50
N ALA A 445 16.16 5.11 27.41
CA ALA A 445 16.81 5.88 26.36
C ALA A 445 17.18 7.29 26.84
N GLU A 446 18.37 7.75 26.45
CA GLU A 446 18.71 9.16 26.51
C GLU A 446 18.04 9.88 25.34
N ILE A 447 17.21 10.88 25.63
CA ILE A 447 16.44 11.60 24.61
C ILE A 447 16.69 13.10 24.72
N THR A 448 16.98 13.72 23.58
CA THR A 448 17.00 15.18 23.42
C THR A 448 15.93 15.60 22.42
N ILE A 449 14.95 16.39 22.89
CA ILE A 449 13.94 16.99 22.02
C ILE A 449 14.56 18.21 21.32
N GLN A 450 14.78 18.12 20.01
CA GLN A 450 15.33 19.23 19.23
C GLN A 450 14.25 20.29 18.96
N GLN A 451 13.09 19.82 18.51
CA GLN A 451 11.90 20.60 18.25
C GLN A 451 10.69 19.74 18.57
N GLY A 452 9.69 20.28 19.24
CA GLY A 452 8.46 19.56 19.45
C GLY A 452 7.33 20.44 19.95
N ILE A 453 6.13 19.91 19.87
CA ILE A 453 4.89 20.56 20.27
C ILE A 453 4.06 19.62 21.13
N ILE A 454 3.30 20.20 22.04
CA ILE A 454 2.24 19.56 22.80
C ILE A 454 0.93 20.22 22.42
N VAL A 455 -0.08 19.40 22.14
CA VAL A 455 -1.47 19.82 21.95
C VAL A 455 -2.22 19.43 23.23
N PRO A 456 -2.61 20.40 24.07
CA PRO A 456 -3.40 20.10 25.26
C PRO A 456 -4.74 19.45 24.87
N TRP A 457 -5.28 18.65 25.78
CA TRP A 457 -6.69 18.26 25.72
C TRP A 457 -7.53 19.38 26.34
N HIS A 458 -8.73 19.62 25.82
CA HIS A 458 -9.69 20.49 26.48
C HIS A 458 -10.08 19.88 27.83
N LEU A 459 -9.83 20.61 28.91
CA LEU A 459 -10.37 20.30 30.23
C LEU A 459 -11.78 20.89 30.31
N TYR A 460 -12.79 20.06 30.55
CA TYR A 460 -14.12 20.56 30.87
C TYR A 460 -14.12 20.97 32.35
N GLU A 461 -14.25 22.27 32.64
CA GLU A 461 -14.46 22.73 34.02
C GLU A 461 -15.82 22.21 34.50
N SER A 462 -15.81 21.25 35.44
CA SER A 462 -17.03 20.74 36.05
C SER A 462 -17.67 21.82 36.94
N GLY A 463 -18.64 22.55 36.39
CA GLY A 463 -19.39 23.59 37.11
C GLY A 463 -20.40 23.06 38.13
N ASP A 464 -20.56 21.74 38.29
CA ASP A 464 -21.53 21.17 39.23
C ASP A 464 -20.99 19.91 39.93
N VAL A 465 -20.73 20.01 41.23
CA VAL A 465 -20.03 19.03 42.09
C VAL A 465 -20.90 17.79 42.39
N THR A 466 -22.07 17.64 41.76
CA THR A 466 -23.02 16.56 42.06
C THR A 466 -23.07 15.45 41.01
N ASN A 467 -22.44 15.62 39.85
CA ASN A 467 -22.25 14.56 38.84
C ASN A 467 -20.77 14.42 38.48
N SER A 468 -19.98 13.83 39.37
CA SER A 468 -18.54 13.58 39.24
C SER A 468 -18.17 12.49 38.20
N ARG A 469 -18.84 12.47 37.03
CA ARG A 469 -18.62 11.48 35.96
C ARG A 469 -18.81 12.02 34.52
N GLU A 470 -18.69 13.32 34.27
CA GLU A 470 -18.35 13.78 32.90
C GLU A 470 -16.86 13.51 32.66
N GLN A 471 -16.54 12.22 32.57
CA GLN A 471 -15.23 11.68 32.27
C GLN A 471 -14.81 12.25 30.91
N GLU A 472 -13.56 12.71 30.78
CA GLU A 472 -12.98 13.16 29.50
C GLU A 472 -13.15 12.03 28.45
N CYS A 473 -14.23 12.11 27.67
CA CYS A 473 -14.62 11.05 26.76
C CYS A 473 -14.03 11.33 25.38
N SER A 474 -13.62 10.25 24.71
CA SER A 474 -13.10 10.35 23.35
C SER A 474 -14.12 10.95 22.38
N VAL A 475 -13.65 11.81 21.49
CA VAL A 475 -14.47 12.36 20.38
C VAL A 475 -14.95 11.27 19.41
N PHE A 476 -14.32 10.09 19.43
CA PHE A 476 -14.70 8.94 18.61
C PHE A 476 -15.61 7.94 19.35
N LEU A 477 -15.81 8.09 20.67
CA LEU A 477 -16.57 7.14 21.48
C LEU A 477 -17.99 6.88 20.92
N PRO A 478 -18.80 7.90 20.60
CA PRO A 478 -20.15 7.66 20.08
C PRO A 478 -20.17 6.86 18.78
N PHE A 479 -19.18 7.10 17.91
CA PHE A 479 -19.05 6.38 16.65
C PHE A 479 -18.62 4.92 16.86
N VAL A 480 -17.62 4.68 17.71
CA VAL A 480 -17.13 3.32 17.97
C VAL A 480 -18.18 2.47 18.68
N GLN A 481 -18.88 3.02 19.68
CA GLN A 481 -19.99 2.33 20.35
C GLN A 481 -21.07 1.94 19.35
N GLN A 482 -21.48 2.88 18.50
CA GLN A 482 -22.47 2.60 17.46
C GLN A 482 -22.03 1.52 16.48
N VAL A 483 -20.77 1.55 16.01
CA VAL A 483 -20.24 0.50 15.13
C VAL A 483 -20.33 -0.86 15.82
N ARG A 484 -19.95 -0.94 17.10
CA ARG A 484 -19.93 -2.20 17.86
C ARG A 484 -21.32 -2.72 18.18
N GLU A 485 -22.20 -1.89 18.69
CA GLU A 485 -23.59 -2.26 19.00
C GLU A 485 -24.28 -2.85 17.78
N ASN A 486 -24.16 -2.19 16.63
CA ASN A 486 -24.80 -2.70 15.41
C ASN A 486 -24.10 -3.97 14.91
N ARG A 487 -22.77 -4.04 14.95
CA ARG A 487 -22.03 -5.26 14.60
C ARG A 487 -22.48 -6.47 15.44
N ASN A 488 -22.68 -6.29 16.74
CA ASN A 488 -23.09 -7.34 17.67
C ASN A 488 -24.56 -7.75 17.55
N ARG A 489 -25.43 -6.87 17.02
CA ARG A 489 -26.83 -7.19 16.72
C ARG A 489 -26.98 -8.13 15.52
N HIS A 490 -25.96 -8.26 14.70
CA HIS A 490 -25.99 -9.08 13.50
C HIS A 490 -25.21 -10.38 13.69
N ALA A 491 -25.67 -11.45 13.01
CA ALA A 491 -24.97 -12.73 13.04
C ALA A 491 -23.57 -12.59 12.43
N LYS A 492 -22.58 -13.21 13.05
CA LYS A 492 -21.19 -13.20 12.57
C LYS A 492 -21.12 -13.69 11.11
N GLY A 493 -20.52 -12.88 10.23
CA GLY A 493 -20.42 -13.20 8.82
C GLY A 493 -21.59 -12.73 7.94
N SER A 494 -22.66 -12.17 8.52
CA SER A 494 -23.72 -11.52 7.74
C SER A 494 -23.20 -10.30 6.97
N LEU A 495 -23.99 -9.84 5.99
CA LEU A 495 -23.67 -8.66 5.20
C LEU A 495 -23.48 -7.44 6.10
N GLU A 496 -24.42 -7.20 7.01
CA GLU A 496 -24.47 -6.06 7.91
C GLU A 496 -23.30 -6.06 8.90
N GLU A 497 -22.96 -7.23 9.48
CA GLU A 497 -21.80 -7.37 10.38
C GLU A 497 -20.50 -6.98 9.67
N LYS A 498 -20.31 -7.48 8.44
CA LYS A 498 -19.15 -7.14 7.59
C LYS A 498 -19.12 -5.65 7.24
N PHE A 499 -20.29 -5.04 6.95
CA PHE A 499 -20.40 -3.61 6.66
C PHE A 499 -20.00 -2.75 7.85
N TRP A 500 -20.57 -2.99 9.02
CA TRP A 500 -20.25 -2.23 10.23
C TRP A 500 -18.77 -2.37 10.61
N LYS A 501 -18.21 -3.58 10.48
CA LYS A 501 -16.76 -3.81 10.69
C LYS A 501 -15.90 -2.96 9.74
N GLU A 502 -16.20 -2.98 8.44
CA GLU A 502 -15.41 -2.23 7.46
C GLU A 502 -15.61 -0.71 7.60
N ILE A 503 -16.81 -0.24 7.94
CA ILE A 503 -17.10 1.17 8.24
C ILE A 503 -16.19 1.67 9.36
N GLY A 504 -16.11 0.94 10.49
CA GLY A 504 -15.23 1.27 11.60
C GLY A 504 -13.76 1.35 11.18
N ASN A 505 -13.25 0.31 10.50
CA ASN A 505 -11.86 0.23 10.07
C ASN A 505 -11.48 1.31 9.02
N SER A 506 -12.42 1.71 8.17
CA SER A 506 -12.17 2.63 7.07
C SER A 506 -11.97 4.09 7.52
N LEU A 507 -12.52 4.47 8.68
CA LEU A 507 -12.47 5.85 9.18
C LEU A 507 -11.03 6.31 9.44
N TYR A 508 -10.24 5.50 10.14
CA TYR A 508 -8.83 5.82 10.41
C TYR A 508 -8.05 6.10 9.12
N GLY A 509 -8.22 5.24 8.09
CA GLY A 509 -7.56 5.43 6.80
C GLY A 509 -7.94 6.73 6.09
N LYS A 510 -9.10 7.32 6.41
CA LYS A 510 -9.56 8.61 5.90
C LYS A 510 -8.96 9.79 6.65
N LEU A 511 -8.69 9.66 7.95
CA LEU A 511 -7.94 10.67 8.72
C LEU A 511 -6.54 10.90 8.13
N ALA A 512 -5.91 9.82 7.64
CA ALA A 512 -4.56 9.87 7.07
C ALA A 512 -4.49 10.15 5.56
N GLN A 513 -5.64 10.29 4.89
CA GLN A 513 -5.66 10.46 3.43
C GLN A 513 -5.03 11.80 3.03
N GLY A 514 -4.06 11.77 2.12
CA GLY A 514 -3.42 12.97 1.58
C GLY A 514 -2.29 13.57 2.43
N LEU A 515 -1.92 12.96 3.58
CA LEU A 515 -0.83 13.47 4.43
C LEU A 515 0.57 13.29 3.83
N HIS A 516 0.80 12.17 3.14
CA HIS A 516 2.03 11.94 2.37
C HIS A 516 1.71 12.04 0.89
N ALA A 517 2.71 12.42 0.08
CA ALA A 517 2.62 12.57 -1.37
C ALA A 517 2.45 11.23 -2.13
N LYS A 518 1.50 10.40 -1.72
CA LYS A 518 1.04 9.25 -2.50
C LYS A 518 0.27 9.80 -3.69
N THR A 519 0.75 9.47 -4.89
CA THR A 519 0.06 9.82 -6.12
C THR A 519 -0.87 8.69 -6.53
N ALA A 520 -2.00 9.06 -7.14
CA ALA A 520 -2.90 8.14 -7.83
C ALA A 520 -3.01 8.56 -9.29
N PHE A 521 -3.23 7.59 -10.17
CA PHE A 521 -3.44 7.87 -11.59
C PHE A 521 -4.79 8.58 -11.77
N ASP A 522 -4.73 9.83 -12.22
CA ASP A 522 -5.91 10.62 -12.56
C ASP A 522 -6.33 10.28 -14.00
N THR A 523 -7.45 9.57 -14.11
CA THR A 523 -8.01 9.11 -15.40
C THR A 523 -8.46 10.27 -16.30
N ALA A 524 -8.80 11.43 -15.73
CA ALA A 524 -9.20 12.60 -16.50
C ALA A 524 -7.98 13.35 -17.06
N ARG A 525 -6.87 13.42 -16.29
CA ARG A 525 -5.63 14.10 -16.70
C ARG A 525 -4.64 13.20 -17.44
N GLY A 526 -4.75 11.87 -17.28
CA GLY A 526 -3.75 10.92 -17.77
C GLY A 526 -2.41 11.01 -17.03
N LEU A 527 -2.39 11.61 -15.84
CA LEU A 527 -1.17 11.88 -15.06
C LEU A 527 -1.35 11.37 -13.62
N ASN A 528 -0.24 11.00 -12.99
CA ASN A 528 -0.24 10.73 -11.55
C ASN A 528 -0.37 12.07 -10.81
N SER A 529 -1.44 12.22 -10.03
CA SER A 529 -1.68 13.41 -9.21
C SER A 529 -1.68 13.04 -7.73
N PRO A 530 -1.26 13.93 -6.83
CA PRO A 530 -1.36 13.70 -5.38
C PRO A 530 -2.79 13.33 -4.98
N LEU A 531 -2.92 12.34 -4.11
CA LEU A 531 -4.22 12.03 -3.50
C LEU A 531 -4.62 13.21 -2.60
N PRO A 532 -5.77 13.84 -2.85
CA PRO A 532 -6.20 14.95 -2.01
C PRO A 532 -6.66 14.47 -0.63
N PRO A 533 -6.69 15.40 0.35
CA PRO A 533 -7.27 15.16 1.67
C PRO A 533 -8.71 14.64 1.59
N SER A 534 -9.15 13.84 2.56
CA SER A 534 -10.56 13.55 2.78
C SER A 534 -11.23 14.69 3.56
N SER A 535 -12.56 14.70 3.65
CA SER A 535 -13.30 15.68 4.46
C SER A 535 -13.03 15.58 5.96
N VAL A 536 -12.35 14.51 6.40
CA VAL A 536 -11.94 14.29 7.80
C VAL A 536 -10.42 14.12 7.92
N THR A 537 -9.61 14.53 6.93
CA THR A 537 -8.16 14.43 7.08
C THR A 537 -7.69 15.24 8.29
N GLN A 538 -7.01 14.56 9.21
CA GLN A 538 -6.49 15.12 10.44
C GLN A 538 -5.12 14.49 10.75
N PRO A 539 -4.00 15.22 10.50
CA PRO A 539 -2.65 14.74 10.78
C PRO A 539 -2.39 14.38 12.24
N PHE A 540 -2.85 15.20 13.19
CA PHE A 540 -2.65 15.02 14.63
C PHE A 540 -3.26 13.69 15.09
N PHE A 541 -4.50 13.40 14.68
CA PHE A 541 -5.17 12.14 15.00
C PHE A 541 -4.50 10.94 14.35
N ALA A 542 -4.18 11.04 13.04
CA ALA A 542 -3.55 9.95 12.31
C ALA A 542 -2.17 9.58 12.90
N ALA A 543 -1.35 10.58 13.20
CA ALA A 543 -0.04 10.39 13.81
C ALA A 543 -0.17 9.77 15.20
N HIS A 544 -0.98 10.38 16.09
CA HIS A 544 -1.18 9.90 17.47
C HIS A 544 -1.63 8.45 17.52
N VAL A 545 -2.67 8.08 16.76
CA VAL A 545 -3.22 6.71 16.73
C VAL A 545 -2.16 5.70 16.30
N THR A 546 -1.41 5.99 15.23
CA THR A 546 -0.37 5.05 14.79
C THR A 546 0.80 4.95 15.75
N GLY A 547 1.21 6.08 16.34
CA GLY A 547 2.26 6.14 17.34
C GLY A 547 1.89 5.38 18.61
N PHE A 548 0.67 5.57 19.10
CA PHE A 548 0.12 4.85 20.24
C PHE A 548 0.11 3.35 20.01
N VAL A 549 -0.44 2.86 18.88
CA VAL A 549 -0.44 1.42 18.55
C VAL A 549 0.98 0.86 18.46
N ARG A 550 1.92 1.58 17.82
CA ARG A 550 3.33 1.14 17.77
C ARG A 550 3.96 1.07 19.15
N ALA A 551 3.67 2.04 20.02
CA ALA A 551 4.18 2.09 21.37
C ALA A 551 3.61 0.95 22.22
N VAL A 552 2.31 0.66 22.17
CA VAL A 552 1.69 -0.47 22.88
C VAL A 552 2.34 -1.80 22.49
N VAL A 553 2.47 -2.08 21.19
CA VAL A 553 3.15 -3.31 20.73
C VAL A 553 4.62 -3.31 21.15
N GLY A 554 5.30 -2.16 21.10
CA GLY A 554 6.67 -2.02 21.56
C GLY A 554 6.84 -2.30 23.06
N GLU A 555 5.90 -1.87 23.89
CA GLU A 555 5.88 -2.12 25.33
C GLU A 555 5.70 -3.62 25.59
N LEU A 556 4.67 -4.23 24.99
CA LEU A 556 4.40 -5.67 25.12
C LEU A 556 5.60 -6.53 24.72
N MET A 557 6.27 -6.19 23.61
CA MET A 557 7.45 -6.92 23.16
C MET A 557 8.64 -6.79 24.10
N ASN A 558 8.87 -5.62 24.69
CA ASN A 558 9.96 -5.41 25.66
C ASN A 558 9.63 -5.96 27.06
N ALA A 559 8.35 -6.21 27.37
CA ALA A 559 7.90 -6.86 28.59
C ALA A 559 8.01 -8.40 28.53
N LEU A 560 8.31 -8.99 27.35
CA LEU A 560 8.51 -10.42 27.22
C LEU A 560 9.72 -10.92 28.04
N PRO A 561 9.67 -12.17 28.54
CA PRO A 561 10.79 -12.76 29.26
C PRO A 561 12.13 -12.68 28.49
N PRO A 562 13.28 -12.54 29.18
CA PRO A 562 14.59 -12.38 28.50
C PRO A 562 14.95 -13.50 27.52
N ASN A 563 14.46 -14.72 27.75
CA ASN A 563 14.66 -15.91 26.91
C ASN A 563 13.59 -16.09 25.82
N ALA A 564 12.55 -15.25 25.78
CA ALA A 564 11.49 -15.29 24.77
C ALA A 564 12.05 -14.98 23.38
N ILE A 565 11.56 -15.67 22.37
CA ILE A 565 11.94 -15.48 20.97
C ILE A 565 10.77 -14.83 20.25
N VAL A 566 11.02 -13.66 19.66
CA VAL A 566 10.08 -13.02 18.73
C VAL A 566 10.55 -13.31 17.31
N VAL A 567 9.65 -13.76 16.45
CA VAL A 567 9.93 -14.07 15.03
C VAL A 567 9.75 -12.82 14.17
N SER A 568 8.65 -12.11 14.35
CA SER A 568 8.29 -10.91 13.58
C SER A 568 7.26 -10.05 14.29
N VAL A 569 7.17 -8.79 13.88
CA VAL A 569 6.08 -7.87 14.22
C VAL A 569 5.49 -7.29 12.94
N THR A 570 4.17 -7.23 12.84
CA THR A 570 3.44 -6.67 11.70
C THR A 570 2.30 -5.78 12.18
N THR A 571 2.52 -4.46 12.13
CA THR A 571 1.61 -3.39 12.49
C THR A 571 1.24 -3.33 13.97
N ASP A 572 0.35 -4.22 14.38
CA ASP A 572 -0.35 -4.27 15.67
C ASP A 572 -0.25 -5.66 16.33
N GLY A 573 0.48 -6.59 15.71
CA GLY A 573 0.69 -7.93 16.22
C GLY A 573 2.11 -8.45 16.10
N PHE A 574 2.45 -9.44 16.92
CA PHE A 574 3.77 -10.07 16.98
C PHE A 574 3.66 -11.58 17.18
N LEU A 575 4.66 -12.27 16.63
CA LEU A 575 4.76 -13.72 16.61
C LEU A 575 5.87 -14.17 17.56
N THR A 576 5.53 -14.93 18.60
CA THR A 576 6.43 -15.28 19.72
C THR A 576 6.25 -16.72 20.20
N ASP A 577 7.21 -17.26 20.96
CA ASP A 577 7.09 -18.57 21.64
C ASP A 577 6.52 -18.49 23.06
N VAL A 578 5.89 -17.37 23.41
CA VAL A 578 5.32 -17.10 24.75
C VAL A 578 3.80 -17.24 24.73
N SER A 579 3.25 -18.06 25.62
CA SER A 579 1.80 -18.17 25.82
C SER A 579 1.22 -16.91 26.46
N LEU A 580 -0.07 -16.63 26.21
CA LEU A 580 -0.73 -15.38 26.61
C LEU A 580 -0.64 -15.09 28.11
N GLU A 581 -0.73 -16.13 28.94
CA GLU A 581 -0.65 -16.03 30.41
C GLU A 581 0.72 -15.56 30.92
N ASN A 582 1.76 -15.66 30.08
CA ASN A 582 3.14 -15.29 30.40
C ASN A 582 3.55 -13.95 29.76
N ILE A 583 2.61 -13.23 29.15
CA ILE A 583 2.84 -11.88 28.62
C ILE A 583 2.42 -10.88 29.68
N ASP A 584 3.38 -10.09 30.18
CA ASP A 584 3.07 -8.98 31.08
C ASP A 584 2.40 -7.84 30.29
N MET A 585 1.13 -7.60 30.62
CA MET A 585 0.28 -6.58 30.03
C MET A 585 0.01 -5.40 30.99
N SER A 586 0.74 -5.33 32.12
CA SER A 586 0.54 -4.33 33.17
C SER A 586 1.26 -2.99 32.93
N GLY A 587 2.03 -2.88 31.83
CA GLY A 587 2.71 -1.65 31.44
C GLY A 587 1.74 -0.46 31.26
N PRO A 588 2.20 0.79 31.44
CA PRO A 588 1.33 1.97 31.34
C PRO A 588 0.56 2.11 30.02
N LEU A 589 1.20 1.82 28.87
CA LEU A 589 0.56 1.94 27.56
C LEU A 589 -0.42 0.79 27.32
N SER A 590 -0.04 -0.43 27.71
CA SER A 590 -0.85 -1.64 27.61
C SER A 590 -2.08 -1.55 28.51
N SER A 591 -1.92 -1.08 29.75
CA SER A 591 -3.03 -0.82 30.68
C SER A 591 -3.98 0.24 30.14
N ARG A 592 -3.46 1.32 29.54
CA ARG A 592 -4.31 2.32 28.88
C ARG A 592 -5.07 1.69 27.71
N PHE A 593 -4.40 0.93 26.86
CA PHE A 593 -5.05 0.25 25.74
C PHE A 593 -6.12 -0.74 26.22
N GLN A 594 -5.88 -1.50 27.30
CA GLN A 594 -6.86 -2.37 27.94
C GLN A 594 -8.10 -1.58 28.38
N ALA A 595 -7.91 -0.43 29.05
CA ALA A 595 -9.02 0.40 29.48
C ALA A 595 -9.87 0.88 28.30
N LEU A 596 -9.25 1.18 27.15
CA LEU A 596 -9.96 1.51 25.91
C LEU A 596 -10.68 0.30 25.31
N CYS A 597 -10.10 -0.90 25.42
CA CYS A 597 -10.78 -2.15 25.09
C CYS A 597 -12.01 -2.35 25.98
N ASP A 598 -11.90 -2.13 27.28
CA ASP A 598 -13.00 -2.29 28.24
C ASP A 598 -14.13 -1.27 28.02
N ILE A 599 -13.80 -0.03 27.66
CA ILE A 599 -14.80 0.98 27.25
C ILE A 599 -15.60 0.50 26.03
N ALA A 600 -14.93 -0.19 25.13
CA ALA A 600 -15.48 -0.49 23.83
C ALA A 600 -16.13 -1.89 23.78
N ASP A 601 -15.62 -2.87 24.52
CA ASP A 601 -16.11 -4.25 24.67
C ASP A 601 -15.69 -4.76 26.06
N PRO A 602 -16.51 -4.50 27.09
CA PRO A 602 -16.20 -4.82 28.47
C PRO A 602 -15.82 -6.30 28.67
N GLY A 603 -14.67 -6.54 29.31
CA GLY A 603 -14.18 -7.90 29.59
C GLY A 603 -13.45 -8.56 28.43
N SER A 604 -13.25 -7.85 27.31
CA SER A 604 -12.38 -8.30 26.22
C SER A 604 -10.90 -8.15 26.58
N SER A 605 -10.05 -9.03 26.06
CA SER A 605 -8.59 -8.91 26.18
C SER A 605 -8.03 -8.01 25.08
N MET A 606 -7.03 -7.18 25.40
CA MET A 606 -6.31 -6.41 24.39
C MET A 606 -5.62 -7.28 23.34
N LEU A 607 -5.18 -8.50 23.69
CA LEU A 607 -4.50 -9.43 22.78
C LEU A 607 -5.44 -10.56 22.37
N THR A 608 -5.47 -10.83 21.06
CA THR A 608 -6.18 -11.98 20.46
C THR A 608 -5.17 -12.89 19.78
N CYS A 609 -5.16 -14.17 20.13
CA CYS A 609 -4.36 -15.18 19.43
C CYS A 609 -5.03 -15.53 18.10
N LYS A 610 -4.33 -15.28 17.00
CA LYS A 610 -4.82 -15.43 15.62
C LYS A 610 -4.39 -16.75 14.99
N HIS A 611 -3.16 -17.16 15.26
CA HIS A 611 -2.57 -18.40 14.76
C HIS A 611 -1.75 -19.04 15.86
N GLN A 612 -1.66 -20.37 15.82
CA GLN A 612 -0.77 -21.15 16.67
C GLN A 612 -0.16 -22.28 15.84
N VAL A 613 1.16 -22.44 15.89
CA VAL A 613 1.91 -23.38 15.05
C VAL A 613 3.13 -23.95 15.78
N ARG A 614 3.66 -25.09 15.31
CA ARG A 614 4.82 -25.77 15.93
C ARG A 614 6.18 -25.35 15.37
N GLN A 615 6.23 -24.95 14.10
CA GLN A 615 7.42 -24.36 13.49
C GLN A 615 7.04 -23.40 12.37
N LEU A 616 7.89 -22.39 12.17
CA LEU A 616 7.73 -21.33 11.19
C LEU A 616 8.94 -21.25 10.26
N VAL A 617 8.73 -20.72 9.07
CA VAL A 617 9.79 -20.17 8.21
C VAL A 617 9.75 -18.65 8.30
N ALA A 618 10.82 -18.04 8.79
CA ALA A 618 11.00 -16.59 8.82
C ALA A 618 11.93 -16.15 7.68
N MET A 619 11.37 -15.51 6.66
CA MET A 619 12.13 -15.10 5.47
C MET A 619 12.58 -13.64 5.58
N LYS A 620 11.63 -12.77 5.91
CA LYS A 620 11.76 -11.30 5.97
C LYS A 620 10.49 -10.69 6.55
N THR A 621 10.43 -9.36 6.64
CA THR A 621 9.22 -8.62 7.03
C THR A 621 8.02 -9.03 6.17
N ARG A 622 6.92 -9.46 6.80
CA ARG A 622 5.70 -10.00 6.15
C ARG A 622 5.93 -11.25 5.30
N GLY A 623 6.95 -12.03 5.63
CA GLY A 623 7.34 -13.29 5.02
C GLY A 623 7.49 -14.39 6.06
N GLN A 624 6.37 -14.84 6.63
CA GLN A 624 6.28 -15.87 7.66
C GLN A 624 5.37 -16.99 7.15
N LEU A 625 5.85 -18.23 7.13
CA LEU A 625 5.10 -19.40 6.67
C LEU A 625 5.07 -20.45 7.77
N THR A 626 4.09 -21.34 7.73
CA THR A 626 4.03 -22.48 8.64
C THR A 626 4.88 -23.62 8.08
N TYR A 627 5.83 -24.11 8.87
CA TYR A 627 6.64 -25.28 8.52
C TYR A 627 6.05 -26.56 9.11
N LYS A 628 5.66 -26.52 10.40
CA LYS A 628 4.87 -27.56 11.07
C LYS A 628 3.67 -26.91 11.75
N GLU A 629 2.48 -27.45 11.49
CA GLU A 629 1.20 -26.95 12.02
C GLU A 629 1.00 -27.36 13.48
N SER A 630 0.11 -26.65 14.19
CA SER A 630 -0.42 -27.10 15.48
C SER A 630 -1.88 -27.52 15.27
N GLU A 631 -2.29 -28.63 15.89
CA GLU A 631 -3.60 -29.24 15.64
C GLU A 631 -4.74 -28.32 16.11
N GLY A 632 -5.73 -28.10 15.24
CA GLY A 632 -6.92 -27.29 15.58
C GLY A 632 -6.75 -25.77 15.45
N PHE A 633 -5.59 -25.27 15.03
CA PHE A 633 -5.31 -23.84 14.91
C PHE A 633 -5.06 -23.38 13.47
N PRO A 634 -5.47 -22.15 13.09
CA PRO A 634 -5.11 -21.57 11.80
C PRO A 634 -3.60 -21.42 11.61
N ILE A 635 -3.13 -21.67 10.38
CA ILE A 635 -1.71 -21.56 10.00
C ILE A 635 -1.27 -20.11 9.79
N VAL A 636 -0.01 -19.81 10.06
CA VAL A 636 0.64 -18.56 9.63
C VAL A 636 1.00 -18.64 8.15
N HIS A 637 0.52 -17.68 7.33
CA HIS A 637 0.65 -17.72 5.87
C HIS A 637 0.89 -16.34 5.22
N ALA A 638 2.00 -15.68 5.55
CA ALA A 638 2.45 -14.42 4.98
C ALA A 638 3.54 -14.63 3.89
N ARG A 639 3.21 -14.32 2.64
CA ARG A 639 4.01 -14.71 1.45
C ARG A 639 5.01 -13.66 0.94
N ALA A 640 5.25 -12.58 1.68
CA ALA A 640 6.10 -11.45 1.26
C ALA A 640 5.74 -10.87 -0.13
N GLY A 641 4.44 -10.88 -0.48
CA GLY A 641 3.93 -10.37 -1.76
C GLY A 641 4.05 -11.34 -2.94
N VAL A 642 4.56 -12.56 -2.74
CA VAL A 642 4.58 -13.60 -3.77
C VAL A 642 3.18 -14.19 -3.95
N LYS A 643 2.74 -14.29 -5.21
CA LYS A 643 1.51 -14.98 -5.59
C LYS A 643 1.90 -16.31 -6.23
N PRO A 644 1.55 -17.46 -5.64
CA PRO A 644 1.74 -18.76 -6.27
C PRO A 644 1.06 -18.84 -7.65
N PRO A 645 1.56 -19.69 -8.55
CA PRO A 645 0.92 -19.96 -9.84
C PRO A 645 -0.56 -20.33 -9.71
N ALA A 646 -1.35 -20.02 -10.73
CA ALA A 646 -2.81 -20.16 -10.67
C ALA A 646 -3.29 -21.62 -10.63
N ASP A 647 -2.46 -22.55 -11.10
CA ASP A 647 -2.64 -24.00 -11.09
C ASP A 647 -2.39 -24.64 -9.72
N ILE A 648 -1.78 -23.91 -8.77
CA ILE A 648 -1.62 -24.40 -7.40
C ILE A 648 -2.93 -24.16 -6.64
N PRO A 649 -3.53 -25.21 -6.01
CA PRO A 649 -4.69 -25.04 -5.13
C PRO A 649 -4.37 -24.10 -3.96
N ARG A 650 -5.37 -23.33 -3.50
CA ARG A 650 -5.16 -22.35 -2.40
C ARG A 650 -4.65 -23.00 -1.12
N ASP A 651 -5.16 -24.18 -0.79
CA ASP A 651 -4.78 -24.94 0.41
C ASP A 651 -3.31 -25.39 0.34
N ASP A 652 -2.75 -25.51 -0.87
CA ASP A 652 -1.35 -25.89 -1.10
C ASP A 652 -0.40 -24.68 -1.19
N TYR A 653 -0.90 -23.45 -1.09
CA TYR A 653 -0.06 -22.25 -1.19
C TYR A 653 1.05 -22.21 -0.15
N ASN A 654 0.79 -22.67 1.08
CA ASN A 654 1.80 -22.70 2.12
C ASN A 654 2.92 -23.67 1.77
N ARG A 655 2.58 -24.90 1.39
CA ARG A 655 3.54 -25.92 0.95
C ARG A 655 4.37 -25.48 -0.24
N TYR A 656 3.73 -24.86 -1.25
CA TYR A 656 4.42 -24.27 -2.40
C TYR A 656 5.44 -23.22 -1.96
N MET A 657 5.05 -22.31 -1.08
CA MET A 657 5.92 -21.21 -0.64
C MET A 657 7.09 -21.70 0.21
N VAL A 658 6.89 -22.70 1.07
CA VAL A 658 7.97 -23.35 1.82
C VAL A 658 8.97 -23.98 0.85
N ASN A 659 8.50 -24.78 -0.12
CA ASN A 659 9.35 -25.39 -1.13
C ASN A 659 10.11 -24.33 -1.96
N LEU A 660 9.42 -23.27 -2.39
CA LEU A 660 10.00 -22.17 -3.13
C LEU A 660 11.12 -21.49 -2.33
N TYR A 661 10.91 -21.22 -1.04
CA TYR A 661 11.94 -20.60 -0.20
C TYR A 661 13.18 -21.50 -0.06
N MET A 662 13.00 -22.79 0.23
CA MET A 662 14.12 -23.73 0.39
C MET A 662 14.92 -23.89 -0.90
N ASN A 663 14.23 -23.96 -2.05
CA ASN A 663 14.83 -24.27 -3.34
C ASN A 663 15.15 -23.02 -4.19
N ARG A 664 14.95 -21.81 -3.66
CA ARG A 664 15.15 -20.57 -4.41
C ARG A 664 16.55 -20.46 -5.00
N ALA A 665 16.66 -19.91 -6.20
CA ALA A 665 17.94 -19.63 -6.83
C ALA A 665 18.20 -18.10 -6.92
N PRO A 666 19.47 -17.66 -6.88
CA PRO A 666 19.81 -16.26 -7.13
C PRO A 666 19.28 -15.81 -8.49
N GLY A 667 18.71 -14.61 -8.54
CA GLY A 667 18.15 -14.05 -9.77
C GLY A 667 16.89 -14.77 -10.31
N GLN A 668 16.37 -15.78 -9.61
CA GLN A 668 15.15 -16.50 -10.02
C GLN A 668 14.01 -15.51 -10.26
N LYS A 669 13.28 -15.72 -11.36
CA LYS A 669 12.09 -14.95 -11.71
C LYS A 669 10.87 -15.84 -11.64
N LEU A 670 9.76 -15.26 -11.22
CA LEU A 670 8.45 -15.90 -11.27
C LEU A 670 7.59 -15.20 -12.30
N ARG A 671 6.85 -16.00 -13.08
CA ARG A 671 5.80 -15.48 -13.95
C ARG A 671 4.66 -14.99 -13.07
N ARG A 672 4.27 -13.75 -13.29
CA ARG A 672 3.12 -13.13 -12.63
C ARG A 672 2.16 -12.66 -13.71
N GLY A 673 1.03 -13.35 -13.82
CA GLY A 673 -0.15 -12.84 -14.48
C GLY A 673 -0.80 -11.75 -13.62
N SER A 674 -0.96 -10.57 -14.19
CA SER A 674 -1.76 -9.48 -13.61
C SER A 674 -2.65 -8.89 -14.67
N LEU A 675 -3.77 -8.28 -14.30
CA LEU A 675 -4.51 -7.47 -15.25
C LEU A 675 -3.73 -6.20 -15.56
N ILE A 676 -3.85 -5.70 -16.79
CA ILE A 676 -3.30 -4.39 -17.18
C ILE A 676 -3.67 -3.31 -16.15
N SER A 677 -2.71 -2.42 -15.87
CA SER A 677 -2.92 -1.35 -14.89
C SER A 677 -3.94 -0.34 -15.42
N THR A 678 -4.68 0.34 -14.53
CA THR A 678 -5.61 1.40 -14.95
C THR A 678 -4.89 2.50 -15.73
N ARG A 679 -3.64 2.79 -15.36
CA ARG A 679 -2.77 3.73 -16.07
C ARG A 679 -2.54 3.32 -17.52
N ASP A 680 -2.03 2.11 -17.73
CA ASP A 680 -1.70 1.62 -19.07
C ASP A 680 -2.96 1.46 -19.92
N MET A 681 -4.06 1.05 -19.30
CA MET A 681 -5.36 0.93 -19.96
C MET A 681 -5.87 2.28 -20.49
N TRP A 682 -5.78 3.35 -19.68
CA TRP A 682 -6.19 4.70 -20.08
C TRP A 682 -5.23 5.38 -21.06
N LEU A 683 -3.92 5.18 -20.88
CA LEU A 683 -2.92 5.78 -21.77
C LEU A 683 -2.92 5.13 -23.15
N ASN A 684 -3.16 3.83 -23.23
CA ASN A 684 -3.14 3.07 -24.48
C ASN A 684 -4.53 2.82 -25.07
N GLU A 685 -5.60 3.30 -24.42
CA GLU A 685 -7.01 3.05 -24.81
C GLU A 685 -7.27 1.55 -25.07
N SER A 686 -6.77 0.74 -24.13
CA SER A 686 -6.74 -0.73 -24.22
C SER A 686 -7.91 -1.35 -23.46
N ASP A 687 -8.35 -2.52 -23.88
CA ASP A 687 -9.26 -3.34 -23.07
C ASP A 687 -8.55 -3.85 -21.80
N LEU A 688 -9.35 -4.36 -20.86
CA LEU A 688 -8.84 -5.08 -19.71
C LEU A 688 -8.32 -6.45 -20.15
N VAL A 689 -7.01 -6.60 -20.23
CA VAL A 689 -6.33 -7.84 -20.64
C VAL A 689 -5.37 -8.32 -19.58
N ALA A 690 -5.09 -9.63 -19.58
CA ALA A 690 -4.02 -10.19 -18.78
C ALA A 690 -2.65 -9.78 -19.36
N VAL A 691 -1.76 -9.35 -18.49
CA VAL A 691 -0.37 -9.03 -18.76
C VAL A 691 0.48 -9.99 -17.95
N GLU A 692 1.27 -10.79 -18.66
CA GLU A 692 2.32 -11.58 -18.05
C GLU A 692 3.58 -10.74 -17.88
N SER A 693 4.16 -10.82 -16.68
CA SER A 693 5.44 -10.20 -16.38
C SER A 693 6.32 -11.20 -15.63
N GLU A 694 7.63 -11.13 -15.84
CA GLU A 694 8.58 -11.84 -15.01
C GLU A 694 9.07 -10.91 -13.91
N ILE A 695 8.83 -11.29 -12.67
CA ILE A 695 9.28 -10.53 -11.50
C ILE A 695 10.36 -11.33 -10.80
N ARG A 696 11.48 -10.68 -10.49
CA ARG A 696 12.55 -11.29 -9.69
C ARG A 696 12.03 -11.63 -8.29
N LEU A 697 12.25 -12.87 -7.88
CA LEU A 697 11.93 -13.37 -6.56
C LEU A 697 12.76 -12.64 -5.49
N ASN A 698 12.13 -12.17 -4.43
CA ASN A 698 12.77 -11.41 -3.37
C ASN A 698 12.36 -11.93 -1.98
N LEU A 699 12.88 -13.11 -1.63
CA LEU A 699 12.66 -13.77 -0.34
C LEU A 699 13.86 -13.68 0.60
N GLU A 700 14.96 -13.07 0.18
CA GLU A 700 16.10 -12.81 1.07
C GLU A 700 15.73 -11.83 2.18
N PHE A 701 16.40 -11.99 3.32
CA PHE A 701 16.23 -11.17 4.51
C PHE A 701 16.38 -9.68 4.18
N ASP A 702 15.58 -8.85 4.84
CA ASP A 702 15.51 -7.42 4.52
C ASP A 702 16.58 -6.57 5.23
N PHE A 703 17.33 -7.13 6.18
CA PHE A 703 18.37 -6.43 6.95
C PHE A 703 17.85 -5.16 7.65
N LYS A 704 16.55 -5.09 7.96
CA LYS A 704 16.04 -4.09 8.91
C LYS A 704 16.63 -4.27 10.31
N ARG A 705 17.15 -5.46 10.58
CA ARG A 705 17.92 -5.83 11.77
C ARG A 705 19.22 -6.49 11.36
N GLN A 706 20.19 -6.49 12.27
CA GLN A 706 21.49 -7.11 12.01
C GLN A 706 21.42 -8.59 12.40
N LEU A 707 21.60 -9.49 11.42
CA LEU A 707 21.65 -10.93 11.68
C LEU A 707 22.89 -11.31 12.50
N ILE A 708 22.71 -12.25 13.43
CA ILE A 708 23.73 -12.81 14.33
C ILE A 708 23.51 -14.32 14.49
N THR A 709 24.53 -15.02 14.97
CA THR A 709 24.46 -16.44 15.38
C THR A 709 24.02 -17.36 14.22
N PRO A 710 24.85 -17.55 13.17
CA PRO A 710 24.58 -18.54 12.14
C PRO A 710 24.58 -19.95 12.73
N THR A 711 23.51 -20.70 12.48
CA THR A 711 23.37 -22.13 12.83
C THR A 711 22.53 -22.84 11.78
N MET A 712 22.63 -24.16 11.69
CA MET A 712 21.75 -24.95 10.80
C MET A 712 20.58 -25.55 11.57
N ASN A 713 19.38 -25.45 11.01
CA ASN A 713 18.17 -26.09 11.51
C ASN A 713 17.31 -26.57 10.33
N GLU A 714 16.86 -27.82 10.35
CA GLU A 714 16.03 -28.42 9.28
C GLU A 714 16.62 -28.21 7.86
N GLY A 715 17.95 -28.31 7.74
CA GLY A 715 18.67 -28.16 6.47
C GLY A 715 18.73 -26.73 5.92
N HIS A 716 18.44 -25.71 6.73
CA HIS A 716 18.57 -24.30 6.36
C HIS A 716 19.22 -23.48 7.47
N LEU A 717 19.85 -22.37 7.10
CA LEU A 717 20.42 -21.39 8.00
C LEU A 717 19.33 -20.77 8.88
N LEU A 718 19.52 -20.85 10.19
CA LEU A 718 18.78 -20.20 11.26
C LEU A 718 19.67 -19.12 11.87
N MET A 719 19.18 -17.87 11.89
CA MET A 719 19.88 -16.73 12.45
C MET A 719 18.94 -15.87 13.28
N HIS A 720 19.40 -15.44 14.46
CA HIS A 720 18.74 -14.41 15.23
C HIS A 720 19.18 -13.02 14.74
N SER A 721 18.63 -11.95 15.34
CA SER A 721 19.06 -10.59 15.03
C SER A 721 19.13 -9.70 16.26
N ARG A 722 19.95 -8.64 16.14
CA ARG A 722 20.01 -7.53 17.09
C ARG A 722 19.65 -6.21 16.39
N PRO A 723 19.25 -5.16 17.12
CA PRO A 723 19.01 -3.86 16.50
C PRO A 723 20.31 -3.30 15.95
N TRP A 724 20.21 -2.42 14.95
CA TRP A 724 21.37 -1.70 14.44
C TRP A 724 21.83 -0.64 15.45
N ASP A 725 23.14 -0.50 15.66
CA ASP A 725 23.66 0.57 16.51
C ASP A 725 23.28 1.94 15.93
N ASP A 726 23.47 2.11 14.61
CA ASP A 726 23.17 3.33 13.86
C ASP A 726 22.70 3.03 12.43
N MET A 727 22.04 4.00 11.81
CA MET A 727 21.45 3.86 10.48
C MET A 727 22.48 3.84 9.33
N SER A 728 23.66 4.44 9.51
CA SER A 728 24.68 4.49 8.47
C SER A 728 25.19 3.09 8.15
N LYS A 729 25.48 2.30 9.20
CA LYS A 729 25.86 0.88 9.06
C LYS A 729 24.74 0.05 8.43
N ALA A 730 23.49 0.25 8.88
CA ALA A 730 22.33 -0.48 8.38
C ALA A 730 22.13 -0.28 6.87
N LEU A 731 22.13 0.98 6.41
CA LEU A 731 21.93 1.33 5.00
C LEU A 731 23.09 0.84 4.13
N LYS A 732 24.34 0.99 4.60
CA LYS A 732 25.52 0.50 3.88
C LYS A 732 25.46 -1.01 3.68
N GLN A 733 25.19 -1.76 4.76
CA GLN A 733 25.11 -3.22 4.66
C GLN A 733 23.93 -3.67 3.79
N ARG A 734 22.78 -2.98 3.88
CA ARG A 734 21.61 -3.25 3.04
C ARG A 734 21.92 -3.10 1.55
N GLN A 735 22.58 -2.01 1.17
CA GLN A 735 22.98 -1.75 -0.22
C GLN A 735 23.97 -2.82 -0.73
N LEU A 736 24.98 -3.14 0.08
CA LEU A 736 25.95 -4.19 -0.26
C LEU A 736 25.28 -5.57 -0.39
N PHE A 737 24.27 -5.86 0.43
CA PHE A 737 23.52 -7.11 0.33
C PHE A 737 22.65 -7.16 -0.92
N ASP A 738 22.08 -6.02 -1.34
CA ASP A 738 21.33 -5.91 -2.60
C ASP A 738 22.20 -6.25 -3.83
N ASP A 739 23.49 -5.91 -3.79
CA ASP A 739 24.47 -6.31 -4.80
C ASP A 739 24.88 -7.79 -4.68
N TRP A 740 25.20 -8.27 -3.48
CA TRP A 740 25.65 -9.65 -3.27
C TRP A 740 24.59 -10.68 -3.66
N ARG A 741 23.32 -10.44 -3.29
CA ARG A 741 22.19 -11.35 -3.58
C ARG A 741 21.77 -11.42 -5.06
N GLN A 742 22.46 -10.71 -5.94
CA GLN A 742 22.27 -10.85 -7.40
C GLN A 742 22.70 -12.23 -7.88
N THR A 743 23.77 -12.76 -7.31
CA THR A 743 24.35 -14.06 -7.69
C THR A 743 24.41 -15.06 -6.55
N HIS A 744 23.96 -14.69 -5.36
CA HIS A 744 23.96 -15.54 -4.16
C HIS A 744 22.60 -15.54 -3.44
N ALA A 745 22.40 -16.50 -2.54
CA ALA A 745 21.24 -16.63 -1.66
C ALA A 745 21.72 -17.18 -0.31
N LEU A 746 21.18 -16.72 0.82
CA LEU A 746 21.57 -17.21 2.14
C LEU A 746 20.82 -18.51 2.48
N LYS A 747 21.48 -19.67 2.39
CA LYS A 747 20.87 -20.97 2.75
C LYS A 747 21.65 -21.76 3.77
N ASP A 748 22.98 -21.67 3.76
CA ASP A 748 23.84 -22.41 4.67
C ASP A 748 24.98 -21.56 5.25
N GLU A 749 25.83 -22.18 6.07
CA GLU A 749 26.99 -21.53 6.69
C GLU A 749 28.04 -21.09 5.66
N ALA A 750 28.18 -21.78 4.54
CA ALA A 750 29.13 -21.40 3.49
C ALA A 750 28.67 -20.13 2.76
N ASP A 751 27.36 -20.00 2.50
CA ASP A 751 26.77 -18.76 1.98
C ASP A 751 26.97 -17.59 2.95
N TRP A 752 26.80 -17.83 4.25
CA TRP A 752 27.04 -16.83 5.29
C TRP A 752 28.51 -16.40 5.36
N ASP A 753 29.44 -17.35 5.33
CA ASP A 753 30.88 -17.09 5.29
C ASP A 753 31.27 -16.28 4.04
N ASP A 754 30.70 -16.59 2.88
CA ASP A 754 30.92 -15.83 1.64
C ASP A 754 30.37 -14.40 1.75
N TRP A 755 29.18 -14.22 2.30
CA TRP A 755 28.61 -12.91 2.58
C TRP A 755 29.51 -12.09 3.53
N CYS A 756 29.98 -12.69 4.62
CA CYS A 756 30.90 -12.05 5.57
C CYS A 756 32.22 -11.64 4.89
N ASP A 757 32.77 -12.49 4.02
CA ASP A 757 33.97 -12.20 3.25
C ASP A 757 33.77 -11.03 2.28
N PHE A 758 32.65 -11.04 1.54
CA PHE A 758 32.26 -9.95 0.65
C PHE A 758 32.13 -8.63 1.41
N LEU A 759 31.41 -8.64 2.54
CA LEU A 759 31.21 -7.47 3.38
C LEU A 759 32.54 -6.94 3.92
N TYR A 760 33.43 -7.83 4.38
CA TYR A 760 34.77 -7.47 4.85
C TYR A 760 35.58 -6.80 3.74
N CYS A 761 35.60 -7.37 2.53
CA CYS A 761 36.33 -6.80 1.41
C CYS A 761 35.87 -5.39 1.05
N ARG A 762 34.55 -5.15 1.06
CA ARG A 762 33.97 -3.84 0.78
C ARG A 762 34.22 -2.83 1.91
N ASN A 763 34.23 -3.28 3.16
CA ASN A 763 34.43 -2.40 4.30
C ASN A 763 35.90 -2.07 4.59
N VAL A 764 36.82 -3.01 4.38
CA VAL A 764 38.24 -2.84 4.75
C VAL A 764 39.10 -2.43 3.56
N TYR A 765 38.94 -3.07 2.40
CA TYR A 765 39.86 -2.86 1.27
C TYR A 765 39.45 -1.73 0.34
N THR A 766 38.15 -1.54 0.12
CA THR A 766 37.66 -0.50 -0.80
C THR A 766 38.01 0.92 -0.34
N PRO A 767 37.89 1.29 0.96
CA PRO A 767 38.34 2.60 1.45
C PRO A 767 39.84 2.86 1.24
N LEU A 768 40.65 1.80 1.23
CA LEU A 768 42.10 1.86 0.94
C LEU A 768 42.41 1.90 -0.57
N LYS A 769 41.39 2.07 -1.42
CA LYS A 769 41.50 2.09 -2.89
C LYS A 769 42.12 0.81 -3.47
N LEU A 770 42.02 -0.31 -2.75
CA LEU A 770 42.44 -1.61 -3.27
C LEU A 770 41.37 -2.15 -4.23
N LYS A 771 41.81 -2.62 -5.40
CA LYS A 771 40.92 -3.25 -6.37
C LYS A 771 40.47 -4.61 -5.86
N VAL A 772 39.28 -4.67 -5.29
CA VAL A 772 38.63 -5.91 -4.84
C VAL A 772 38.02 -6.65 -6.03
N GLY A 773 37.18 -5.98 -6.85
CA GLY A 773 36.49 -6.68 -7.96
C GLY A 773 35.64 -7.85 -7.46
N GLN A 774 35.85 -9.03 -8.05
CA GLN A 774 35.27 -10.32 -7.64
C GLN A 774 36.20 -11.13 -6.70
N ASN A 775 37.33 -10.55 -6.30
CA ASN A 775 38.30 -11.24 -5.45
C ASN A 775 37.78 -11.35 -4.01
N ARG A 776 38.14 -12.46 -3.37
CA ARG A 776 37.89 -12.73 -1.95
C ARG A 776 38.93 -12.07 -1.06
N SER A 777 38.73 -12.10 0.25
CA SER A 777 39.64 -11.41 1.17
C SER A 777 41.06 -11.98 1.16
N ASP A 778 41.18 -13.30 1.03
CA ASP A 778 42.44 -14.01 0.91
C ASP A 778 43.15 -13.73 -0.42
N ASP A 779 42.44 -13.61 -1.55
CA ASP A 779 43.03 -13.16 -2.82
C ASP A 779 43.65 -11.75 -2.72
N VAL A 780 42.99 -10.85 -1.99
CA VAL A 780 43.54 -9.52 -1.71
C VAL A 780 44.75 -9.65 -0.81
N LEU A 781 44.68 -10.49 0.23
CA LEU A 781 45.77 -10.72 1.17
C LEU A 781 46.99 -11.35 0.51
N VAL A 782 46.85 -12.29 -0.42
CA VAL A 782 47.97 -12.84 -1.21
C VAL A 782 48.72 -11.72 -1.92
N ARG A 783 48.00 -10.80 -2.59
CA ARG A 783 48.65 -9.66 -3.26
C ARG A 783 49.38 -8.75 -2.28
N LEU A 784 48.86 -8.59 -1.06
CA LEU A 784 49.51 -7.79 -0.02
C LEU A 784 50.73 -8.51 0.57
N PHE A 785 50.64 -9.82 0.80
CA PHE A 785 51.76 -10.66 1.21
C PHE A 785 52.91 -10.58 0.20
N LEU A 786 52.63 -10.72 -1.11
CA LEU A 786 53.66 -10.60 -2.15
C LEU A 786 54.35 -9.22 -2.14
N ARG A 787 53.60 -8.15 -1.90
CA ARG A 787 54.16 -6.80 -1.75
C ARG A 787 55.04 -6.70 -0.51
N ALA A 788 54.57 -7.23 0.63
CA ALA A 788 55.31 -7.24 1.89
C ALA A 788 56.62 -8.05 1.78
N LEU A 789 56.57 -9.23 1.14
CA LEU A 789 57.74 -10.06 0.87
C LEU A 789 58.75 -9.35 -0.04
N ALA A 790 58.26 -8.67 -1.08
CA ALA A 790 59.12 -7.95 -2.01
C ALA A 790 59.77 -6.68 -1.40
N GLN A 791 59.10 -6.05 -0.43
CA GLN A 791 59.46 -4.78 0.23
C GLN A 791 60.06 -4.95 1.63
N HIS A 792 60.18 -6.19 2.14
CA HIS A 792 60.72 -6.50 3.46
C HIS A 792 59.93 -5.82 4.59
N GLN A 793 58.60 -5.91 4.53
CA GLN A 793 57.69 -5.37 5.53
C GLN A 793 56.89 -6.49 6.20
N TRP A 794 56.11 -6.14 7.24
CA TRP A 794 55.23 -7.07 7.96
C TRP A 794 56.01 -8.26 8.55
N GLY A 795 57.18 -7.95 9.12
CA GLY A 795 58.10 -8.92 9.76
C GLY A 795 58.97 -9.73 8.81
N LEU A 796 58.84 -9.54 7.48
CA LEU A 796 59.64 -10.24 6.48
C LEU A 796 60.98 -9.56 6.21
N THR A 797 62.03 -10.36 6.04
CA THR A 797 63.41 -9.90 5.87
C THR A 797 63.92 -10.07 4.43
N PRO A 798 65.10 -9.52 4.09
CA PRO A 798 65.79 -9.81 2.84
C PRO A 798 66.08 -11.29 2.60
N ASP A 799 66.34 -12.06 3.66
CA ASP A 799 66.64 -13.49 3.55
C ASP A 799 65.38 -14.32 3.29
N ASP A 800 64.23 -13.92 3.85
CA ASP A 800 62.95 -14.55 3.54
C ASP A 800 62.62 -14.45 2.04
N LYS A 801 62.89 -13.30 1.41
CA LYS A 801 62.70 -13.13 -0.04
C LYS A 801 63.61 -14.05 -0.88
N LYS A 802 64.78 -14.44 -0.35
CA LYS A 802 65.73 -15.33 -1.05
C LYS A 802 65.46 -16.81 -0.83
N ARG A 803 64.62 -17.20 0.15
CA ARG A 803 64.29 -18.61 0.43
C ARG A 803 63.76 -19.37 -0.77
N GLN A 804 62.97 -18.70 -1.60
CA GLN A 804 62.31 -19.27 -2.77
C GLN A 804 62.40 -18.30 -3.94
N THR A 805 62.60 -18.83 -5.14
CA THR A 805 62.52 -18.09 -6.38
C THR A 805 61.09 -17.63 -6.65
N SER A 806 60.92 -16.59 -7.48
CA SER A 806 59.58 -16.11 -7.86
C SER A 806 58.71 -17.20 -8.51
N THR A 807 59.32 -18.17 -9.18
CA THR A 807 58.63 -19.31 -9.81
C THR A 807 58.14 -20.29 -8.75
N GLU A 808 58.94 -20.58 -7.73
CA GLU A 808 58.58 -21.49 -6.63
C GLU A 808 57.47 -20.89 -5.75
N VAL A 809 57.54 -19.60 -5.42
CA VAL A 809 56.47 -18.91 -4.67
C VAL A 809 55.14 -18.95 -5.43
N ALA A 810 55.18 -18.68 -6.75
CA ALA A 810 53.98 -18.75 -7.58
C ALA A 810 53.43 -20.18 -7.66
N ALA A 811 54.28 -21.18 -7.89
CA ALA A 811 53.86 -22.59 -7.95
C ALA A 811 53.26 -23.07 -6.61
N TRP A 812 53.83 -22.65 -5.49
CA TRP A 812 53.32 -22.96 -4.15
C TRP A 812 51.93 -22.37 -3.90
N LEU A 813 51.72 -21.09 -4.22
CA LEU A 813 50.41 -20.46 -4.07
C LEU A 813 49.38 -21.02 -5.06
N VAL A 814 49.78 -21.38 -6.27
CA VAL A 814 48.92 -22.06 -7.25
C VAL A 814 48.51 -23.45 -6.76
N ALA A 815 49.44 -24.22 -6.18
CA ALA A 815 49.13 -25.51 -5.57
C ALA A 815 48.14 -25.38 -4.40
N ALA A 816 48.13 -24.25 -3.71
CA ALA A 816 47.17 -23.92 -2.66
C ALA A 816 45.84 -23.31 -3.17
N GLY A 817 45.65 -23.19 -4.49
CA GLY A 817 44.41 -22.73 -5.11
C GLY A 817 44.34 -21.25 -5.46
N TYR A 818 45.45 -20.50 -5.37
CA TYR A 818 45.49 -19.07 -5.72
C TYR A 818 45.98 -18.81 -7.15
N SER A 819 45.41 -17.81 -7.81
CA SER A 819 45.85 -17.40 -9.15
C SER A 819 47.02 -16.42 -9.06
N VAL A 820 48.25 -16.94 -9.08
CA VAL A 820 49.50 -16.16 -8.98
C VAL A 820 50.48 -16.59 -10.06
N THR A 821 51.04 -15.62 -10.81
CA THR A 821 52.11 -15.88 -11.79
C THR A 821 53.47 -15.48 -11.24
N ALA A 822 54.55 -16.05 -11.79
CA ALA A 822 55.91 -15.62 -11.47
C ALA A 822 56.14 -14.12 -11.78
N CYS A 823 55.40 -13.56 -12.74
CA CYS A 823 55.43 -12.14 -13.08
C CYS A 823 54.83 -11.28 -11.96
N ASP A 824 53.75 -11.73 -11.32
CA ASP A 824 53.11 -11.03 -10.20
C ASP A 824 54.08 -10.93 -9.02
N VAL A 825 54.79 -12.02 -8.70
CA VAL A 825 55.78 -12.04 -7.62
C VAL A 825 56.94 -11.07 -7.92
N LYS A 826 57.50 -11.10 -9.14
CA LYS A 826 58.58 -10.20 -9.56
C LYS A 826 58.19 -8.73 -9.50
N ASN A 827 56.96 -8.41 -9.90
CA ASN A 827 56.47 -7.03 -9.99
C ASN A 827 55.83 -6.53 -8.69
N ALA A 828 55.61 -7.39 -7.69
CA ALA A 828 54.92 -7.02 -6.45
C ALA A 828 55.56 -5.81 -5.74
N GLY A 829 56.88 -5.68 -5.77
CA GLY A 829 57.61 -4.55 -5.17
C GLY A 829 57.26 -3.17 -5.76
N ARG A 830 56.68 -3.10 -6.96
CA ARG A 830 56.31 -1.84 -7.63
C ARG A 830 55.07 -1.18 -7.05
N ALA A 831 54.17 -1.97 -6.46
CA ALA A 831 52.91 -1.48 -5.92
C ALA A 831 53.05 -1.16 -4.44
N LYS A 832 52.61 0.03 -4.02
CA LYS A 832 52.68 0.45 -2.61
C LYS A 832 51.90 -0.50 -1.70
N LEU A 833 52.48 -0.81 -0.55
CA LEU A 833 51.77 -1.45 0.56
C LEU A 833 50.89 -0.40 1.26
N PRO A 834 49.57 -0.58 1.33
CA PRO A 834 48.70 0.38 2.00
C PRO A 834 48.98 0.38 3.51
N PRO A 835 48.79 1.51 4.20
CA PRO A 835 48.85 1.58 5.66
C PRO A 835 47.57 0.94 6.25
N ILE A 836 47.47 -0.39 6.14
CA ILE A 836 46.34 -1.18 6.63
C ILE A 836 46.64 -1.67 8.05
N ILE A 837 45.63 -1.61 8.90
CA ILE A 837 45.62 -2.23 10.21
C ILE A 837 44.45 -3.22 10.23
N PHE A 838 44.76 -4.49 10.47
CA PHE A 838 43.78 -5.57 10.52
C PHE A 838 43.18 -5.63 11.93
N GLY A 839 41.93 -5.19 12.07
CA GLY A 839 41.16 -5.30 13.32
C GLY A 839 40.49 -6.66 13.51
N SER A 840 40.27 -7.39 12.42
CA SER A 840 39.79 -8.77 12.41
C SER A 840 40.26 -9.48 11.14
N LEU A 841 40.24 -10.81 11.14
CA LEU A 841 40.57 -11.64 9.98
C LEU A 841 39.36 -12.49 9.63
N THR A 842 39.09 -12.64 8.34
CA THR A 842 38.07 -13.58 7.86
C THR A 842 38.56 -15.02 8.02
N SER A 843 37.64 -15.99 8.03
CA SER A 843 37.97 -17.42 8.03
C SER A 843 38.90 -17.80 6.86
N ARG A 844 38.77 -17.14 5.70
CA ARG A 844 39.63 -17.37 4.53
C ARG A 844 41.04 -16.82 4.75
N MET A 845 41.17 -15.63 5.31
CA MET A 845 42.46 -15.03 5.64
C MET A 845 43.20 -15.86 6.68
N ASN A 846 42.51 -16.40 7.70
CA ASN A 846 43.13 -17.28 8.69
C ASN A 846 43.72 -18.54 8.04
N ARG A 847 42.98 -19.21 7.15
CA ARG A 847 43.52 -20.36 6.39
C ARG A 847 44.75 -19.99 5.57
N LEU A 848 44.76 -18.81 4.95
CA LEU A 848 45.94 -18.31 4.23
C LEU A 848 47.11 -18.02 5.18
N MET A 849 46.85 -17.48 6.37
CA MET A 849 47.90 -17.28 7.38
C MET A 849 48.50 -18.60 7.85
N ASP A 850 47.68 -19.64 8.04
CA ASP A 850 48.12 -20.98 8.41
C ASP A 850 48.95 -21.64 7.30
N LEU A 851 48.68 -21.28 6.04
CA LEU A 851 49.51 -21.67 4.89
C LEU A 851 50.85 -20.92 4.88
N ILE A 852 50.86 -19.60 5.11
CA ILE A 852 52.06 -18.75 4.98
C ILE A 852 53.04 -18.94 6.13
N LYS A 853 52.56 -18.98 7.38
CA LYS A 853 53.41 -18.98 8.59
C LYS A 853 54.45 -20.11 8.63
N PRO A 854 54.15 -21.36 8.24
CA PRO A 854 55.14 -22.43 8.22
C PRO A 854 56.31 -22.16 7.26
N VAL A 855 56.05 -21.49 6.13
CA VAL A 855 57.08 -21.18 5.12
C VAL A 855 57.83 -19.89 5.47
N TYR A 856 57.09 -18.91 5.99
CA TYR A 856 57.55 -17.56 6.33
C TYR A 856 57.18 -17.22 7.79
N PRO A 857 57.92 -17.75 8.77
CA PRO A 857 57.56 -17.63 10.19
C PRO A 857 57.62 -16.19 10.73
N GLY A 858 58.40 -15.31 10.09
CA GLY A 858 58.44 -13.88 10.41
C GLY A 858 57.22 -13.08 9.92
N PHE A 859 56.37 -13.66 9.08
CA PHE A 859 55.21 -12.94 8.53
C PHE A 859 54.15 -12.66 9.61
N ALA A 860 53.88 -11.37 9.84
CA ALA A 860 52.85 -10.92 10.76
C ALA A 860 52.05 -9.75 10.17
N LEU A 861 50.72 -9.88 10.17
CA LEU A 861 49.86 -8.80 9.71
C LEU A 861 49.91 -7.62 10.69
N PRO A 862 49.93 -6.37 10.21
CA PRO A 862 49.81 -5.22 11.10
C PRO A 862 48.45 -5.25 11.80
N SER A 863 48.46 -5.47 13.10
CA SER A 863 47.30 -5.31 13.97
C SER A 863 47.51 -4.09 14.87
N ALA A 864 46.42 -3.50 15.36
CA ALA A 864 46.53 -2.63 16.52
C ALA A 864 47.04 -3.52 17.65
N VAL A 865 48.20 -3.20 18.23
CA VAL A 865 48.59 -3.79 19.51
C VAL A 865 47.52 -3.33 20.50
N LEU A 866 46.73 -4.26 21.03
CA LEU A 866 45.84 -4.02 22.16
C LEU A 866 46.68 -3.74 23.41
#